data_AF-A0A6V7GX77-F1
#
_entry.id   AF-A0A6V7GX77-F1
#
_cell.length_a   1.000
_cell.length_b   1.000
_cell.length_c   1.000
_cell.angle_alpha   90.00
_cell.angle_beta   90.00
_cell.angle_gamma   90.00
#
_symmetry.space_group_name_H-M   'P 1'
#
loop_
_entity.id
_entity.type
_entity.pdbx_description
1 polymer ?
#
loop_
_entity_poly.entity_id
_entity_poly.type
_entity_poly.pdbx_seq_one_letter_code
_entity_poly.pdbx_strand_id
1 'polypeptide(L)'
;MWMKTAHRDLNNYQWRLVANALSKCSLPIFVKLVFAEICRWRSYTKPADTHLTCTVMDSIMMLFERIEKQHGKILVFHALAYITAAKSGLSESELEDLISLDDKVLDDVYQYHLPPVRRIPPLLWTRIRNDLPNYLSEREADGVSVLNWYHRQFRDAAKERYFKNMNMAMYFHSMIADYYLGIWGGGRPKPFKYTEIQRHRFNLADKEGVADRKVPEQPLAFYSKDGTITRYNLRKFGELPFHLVRSRRFNDLFENVLFNYEWLHAKLSSCPLQAVLSDFEDACNALRLGGAILGSHPDMLAPQLIGRLLPEIGGNVNVKMLLRACDNDGAKDCALLPVYHCLHTPGGPLKYSLEGHQFAVFGFCLTSDYRYVVSISNRFITWDLSTSDMTRDVNPGVEGIMQHLVLSPDNRYAAAFTTNNQSVVLNTLTSEFVIIDNPLPNEDPVCGVHLTNQFFFVYGVEHTNLDDYRIVFWSGNMEDTSMLLHTHRKKRSLEPLQFHSVMVMANNRQVLYACTTKEDYRVTKYVSDETSCQWEKAFDMPRAFNDDVEYLLQLKLDREEEMLLATCANGFIAWFLESKSDAYVLMLPNGVRNISTKMMCSNSIMISGSKNYAVAGVRKNIYVWNLETSELVKILDAHFARIIQLEALTIGNWNSVVTSSIDRSVKVWNINNIFEQVHVIDRHELQIDMISLAEECNLAATVTRDCVGIWDLQTGRLISKLADSPLGAIVTHACMTHDGKYIVSTESGNILIWNRITEQVLFKEEQQHVRQLMLVENSSKFIAVSRPKNPAGVENMKTIATLFMRTIPDGKRMFTLEYLVRSHTGTPFRNVVMTSDNSFLIAPASDKGNRDCVIIYNANTGALISKIPIKLPGFKDILCITPMPNKPHWVGIIGSDKGTILDINKKKFIRTIPKWCGNISKDGKYTLYAPSRGGLELLELKKGTTVKTYIPKVAEGVFTVISMFNRTDEYVLYYHSGRKTIRVFRSSDCEIIANYRVQAELSAIDSTYDGKSIVLGTVDGCVSVLAITDPKKEEMKDYIANLPSRDENWKKKAEKQRITIKFKAAARIARVTHDLNAIVRNTNITETIEELDENIE
;
A
#
# COMPACT_ATOMS: atom_id res chain seq x y z
N MET A 1 54.86 23.60 24.93
CA MET A 1 54.33 22.64 25.92
C MET A 1 54.74 21.21 25.57
N TRP A 2 54.21 20.61 24.50
CA TRP A 2 54.37 19.18 24.16
C TRP A 2 55.81 18.62 24.19
N MET A 3 56.83 19.38 23.77
CA MET A 3 58.24 18.96 23.86
C MET A 3 58.69 18.61 25.29
N LYS A 4 58.26 19.41 26.29
CA LYS A 4 58.52 19.12 27.72
C LYS A 4 57.79 17.85 28.16
N THR A 5 56.55 17.66 27.72
CA THR A 5 55.73 16.47 28.01
C THR A 5 56.30 15.19 27.41
N ALA A 6 56.98 15.28 26.25
CA ALA A 6 57.63 14.15 25.59
C ALA A 6 59.11 13.95 26.00
N HIS A 7 59.62 14.73 26.96
CA HIS A 7 61.03 14.73 27.39
C HIS A 7 62.02 14.87 26.20
N ARG A 8 61.74 15.79 25.28
CA ARG A 8 62.59 16.10 24.12
C ARG A 8 62.94 17.59 24.04
N ASP A 9 64.08 17.87 23.43
CA ASP A 9 64.49 19.19 22.99
C ASP A 9 65.21 19.09 21.62
N LEU A 10 65.42 20.22 20.96
CA LEU A 10 66.00 20.34 19.62
C LEU A 10 67.23 21.25 19.64
N ASN A 11 68.16 21.03 18.70
CA ASN A 11 69.27 21.96 18.49
C ASN A 11 68.81 23.25 17.76
N ASN A 12 69.62 24.31 17.82
CA ASN A 12 69.28 25.62 17.24
C ASN A 12 69.01 25.60 15.71
N TYR A 13 69.58 24.64 14.98
CA TYR A 13 69.33 24.46 13.55
C TYR A 13 67.96 23.82 13.31
N GLN A 14 67.65 22.75 14.04
CA GLN A 14 66.34 22.08 14.03
C GLN A 14 65.22 23.05 14.44
N TRP A 15 65.41 23.86 15.50
CA TRP A 15 64.46 24.89 15.90
C TRP A 15 64.17 25.92 14.80
N ARG A 16 65.18 26.33 14.01
CA ARG A 16 64.98 27.23 12.85
C ARG A 16 64.17 26.59 11.73
N LEU A 17 64.39 25.30 11.43
CA LEU A 17 63.59 24.56 10.44
C LEU A 17 62.12 24.46 10.88
N VAL A 18 61.89 24.12 12.16
CA VAL A 18 60.55 24.03 12.74
C VAL A 18 59.83 25.38 12.70
N ALA A 19 60.51 26.48 13.05
CA ALA A 19 59.93 27.82 12.98
C ALA A 19 59.54 28.23 11.53
N ASN A 20 60.34 27.86 10.53
CA ASN A 20 60.07 28.14 9.10
C ASN A 20 58.94 27.26 8.52
N ALA A 21 58.73 26.06 9.06
CA ALA A 21 57.57 25.24 8.72
C ALA A 21 56.29 25.81 9.35
N LEU A 22 56.33 26.13 10.65
CA LEU A 22 55.17 26.61 11.42
C LEU A 22 54.73 28.03 11.05
N SER A 23 55.63 28.89 10.54
CA SER A 23 55.27 30.22 10.03
C SER A 23 54.45 30.16 8.72
N LYS A 24 54.54 29.05 7.98
CA LYS A 24 53.81 28.84 6.72
C LYS A 24 52.50 28.07 6.90
N CYS A 25 52.41 27.20 7.90
CA CYS A 25 51.16 26.52 8.26
C CYS A 25 51.02 26.40 9.79
N SER A 26 49.97 27.02 10.34
CA SER A 26 49.66 27.06 11.77
C SER A 26 48.52 26.14 12.20
N LEU A 27 47.97 25.33 11.28
CA LEU A 27 46.84 24.43 11.56
C LEU A 27 47.21 23.37 12.62
N PRO A 28 46.40 23.12 13.66
CA PRO A 28 46.76 22.18 14.74
C PRO A 28 47.15 20.77 14.30
N ILE A 29 46.55 20.27 13.20
CA ILE A 29 46.93 18.98 12.58
C ILE A 29 48.35 18.99 12.00
N PHE A 30 48.79 20.11 11.41
CA PHE A 30 50.16 20.30 10.93
C PHE A 30 51.14 20.35 12.11
N VAL A 31 50.81 21.10 13.15
CA VAL A 31 51.62 21.16 14.38
C VAL A 31 51.79 19.76 15.00
N LYS A 32 50.74 18.94 15.01
CA LYS A 32 50.78 17.54 15.49
C LYS A 32 51.64 16.62 14.60
N LEU A 33 51.58 16.77 13.28
CA LEU A 33 52.43 16.04 12.32
C LEU A 33 53.91 16.42 12.48
N VAL A 34 54.22 17.73 12.44
CA VAL A 34 55.56 18.27 12.62
C VAL A 34 56.14 17.87 13.99
N PHE A 35 55.34 17.91 15.06
CA PHE A 35 55.75 17.44 16.39
C PHE A 35 56.08 15.93 16.42
N ALA A 36 55.30 15.09 15.75
CA ALA A 36 55.58 13.65 15.65
C ALA A 36 56.88 13.36 14.89
N GLU A 37 57.23 14.19 13.91
CA GLU A 37 58.48 14.10 13.15
C GLU A 37 59.69 14.56 14.01
N ILE A 38 59.56 15.71 14.65
CA ILE A 38 60.52 16.28 15.62
C ILE A 38 60.90 15.26 16.70
N CYS A 39 59.93 14.55 17.29
CA CYS A 39 60.20 13.56 18.34
C CYS A 39 61.04 12.36 17.87
N ARG A 40 61.10 12.09 16.56
CA ARG A 40 61.93 11.02 15.97
C ARG A 40 63.37 11.49 15.70
N TRP A 41 63.61 12.81 15.59
CA TRP A 41 64.95 13.36 15.38
C TRP A 41 65.88 13.11 16.59
N ARG A 42 67.16 12.89 16.28
CA ARG A 42 68.29 12.85 17.23
C ARG A 42 69.17 14.09 17.06
N SER A 43 69.99 14.42 18.06
CA SER A 43 70.91 15.56 18.02
C SER A 43 71.92 15.52 16.86
N TYR A 44 72.28 14.31 16.41
CA TYR A 44 73.23 14.03 15.33
C TYR A 44 72.58 13.67 13.97
N THR A 45 71.28 13.92 13.81
CA THR A 45 70.58 13.69 12.53
C THR A 45 71.14 14.62 11.45
N LYS A 46 71.44 14.12 10.24
CA LYS A 46 72.08 14.94 9.20
C LYS A 46 71.07 15.98 8.65
N PRO A 47 71.52 17.16 8.20
CA PRO A 47 70.65 18.19 7.61
C PRO A 47 69.78 17.71 6.44
N ALA A 48 70.26 16.73 5.66
CA ALA A 48 69.51 16.12 4.56
C ALA A 48 68.31 15.27 5.04
N ASP A 49 68.39 14.70 6.23
CA ASP A 49 67.36 13.83 6.82
C ASP A 49 66.33 14.64 7.65
N THR A 50 66.62 15.91 7.98
CA THR A 50 65.74 16.80 8.76
C THR A 50 64.81 17.66 7.88
N HIS A 51 64.24 17.09 6.81
CA HIS A 51 63.32 17.82 5.94
C HIS A 51 61.91 17.92 6.56
N LEU A 52 61.36 19.14 6.64
CA LEU A 52 59.96 19.40 6.97
C LEU A 52 59.26 20.06 5.78
N THR A 53 58.09 19.56 5.42
CA THR A 53 57.28 20.18 4.36
C THR A 53 56.58 21.44 4.87
N CYS A 54 56.02 22.23 3.94
CA CYS A 54 55.31 23.47 4.27
C CYS A 54 53.78 23.32 4.25
N THR A 55 53.25 22.12 3.96
CA THR A 55 51.80 21.84 3.86
C THR A 55 51.40 20.58 4.63
N VAL A 56 50.13 20.53 5.07
CA VAL A 56 49.53 19.33 5.68
C VAL A 56 49.61 18.13 4.74
N MET A 57 49.38 18.36 3.43
CA MET A 57 49.26 17.31 2.43
C MET A 57 50.61 16.61 2.20
N ASP A 58 51.67 17.37 1.95
CA ASP A 58 53.01 16.82 1.74
C ASP A 58 53.55 16.13 3.01
N SER A 59 53.18 16.66 4.20
CA SER A 59 53.54 16.03 5.49
C SER A 59 52.91 14.64 5.63
N ILE A 60 51.68 14.44 5.16
CA ILE A 60 51.02 13.12 5.15
C ILE A 60 51.63 12.22 4.07
N MET A 61 52.02 12.74 2.90
CA MET A 61 52.75 11.96 1.90
C MET A 61 54.11 11.45 2.43
N MET A 62 54.90 12.28 3.13
CA MET A 62 56.16 11.85 3.75
C MET A 62 55.94 10.80 4.84
N LEU A 63 54.88 10.94 5.65
CA LEU A 63 54.48 9.94 6.64
C LEU A 63 54.19 8.57 5.98
N PHE A 64 53.40 8.55 4.90
CA PHE A 64 53.11 7.30 4.17
C PHE A 64 54.36 6.70 3.52
N GLU A 65 55.20 7.50 2.87
CA GLU A 65 56.43 6.99 2.24
C GLU A 65 57.40 6.38 3.25
N ARG A 66 57.50 6.96 4.45
CA ARG A 66 58.30 6.38 5.54
C ARG A 66 57.75 5.02 5.97
N ILE A 67 56.44 4.89 6.17
CA ILE A 67 55.82 3.63 6.62
C ILE A 67 55.97 2.55 5.53
N GLU A 68 55.78 2.90 4.25
CA GLU A 68 56.10 2.04 3.09
C GLU A 68 57.55 1.54 3.11
N LYS A 69 58.51 2.41 3.44
CA LYS A 69 59.94 2.07 3.57
C LYS A 69 60.27 1.22 4.80
N GLN A 70 59.46 1.28 5.86
CA GLN A 70 59.70 0.55 7.12
C GLN A 70 59.08 -0.86 7.13
N HIS A 71 57.87 -1.04 6.59
CA HIS A 71 57.10 -2.29 6.71
C HIS A 71 56.86 -3.00 5.36
N GLY A 72 57.45 -2.50 4.26
CA GLY A 72 57.30 -3.04 2.92
C GLY A 72 56.24 -2.29 2.10
N LYS A 73 56.65 -1.79 0.93
CA LYS A 73 55.82 -0.87 0.14
C LYS A 73 54.51 -1.50 -0.32
N ILE A 74 54.53 -2.75 -0.77
CA ILE A 74 53.34 -3.44 -1.31
C ILE A 74 52.33 -3.67 -0.19
N LEU A 75 52.74 -4.22 0.95
CA LEU A 75 51.88 -4.46 2.11
C LEU A 75 51.21 -3.16 2.61
N VAL A 76 51.99 -2.11 2.86
CA VAL A 76 51.47 -0.83 3.38
C VAL A 76 50.53 -0.16 2.38
N PHE A 77 50.90 -0.15 1.09
CA PHE A 77 50.07 0.40 0.01
C PHE A 77 48.70 -0.28 -0.05
N HIS A 78 48.64 -1.62 -0.05
CA HIS A 78 47.37 -2.34 -0.16
C HIS A 78 46.54 -2.18 1.12
N ALA A 79 47.13 -2.31 2.32
CA ALA A 79 46.42 -2.14 3.59
C ALA A 79 45.76 -0.75 3.73
N LEU A 80 46.51 0.32 3.43
CA LEU A 80 45.98 1.69 3.50
C LEU A 80 45.02 2.01 2.35
N ALA A 81 45.18 1.38 1.17
CA ALA A 81 44.21 1.49 0.09
C ALA A 81 42.88 0.82 0.46
N TYR A 82 42.86 -0.40 1.03
CA TYR A 82 41.63 -1.07 1.49
C TYR A 82 40.85 -0.19 2.50
N ILE A 83 41.51 0.36 3.53
CA ILE A 83 40.89 1.29 4.50
C ILE A 83 40.33 2.55 3.81
N THR A 84 41.01 3.07 2.79
CA THR A 84 40.57 4.30 2.08
C THR A 84 39.42 4.04 1.11
N ALA A 85 39.37 2.83 0.53
CA ALA A 85 38.34 2.38 -0.42
C ALA A 85 36.98 2.12 0.24
N ALA A 86 36.94 1.58 1.46
CA ALA A 86 35.70 1.26 2.17
C ALA A 86 34.78 2.47 2.37
N LYS A 87 33.46 2.26 2.37
CA LYS A 87 32.43 3.30 2.58
C LYS A 87 32.47 3.81 4.01
N SER A 88 32.32 2.89 4.97
CA SER A 88 32.22 3.13 6.42
C SER A 88 33.52 2.93 7.18
N GLY A 89 34.40 2.04 6.70
CA GLY A 89 35.62 1.58 7.35
C GLY A 89 35.75 0.06 7.25
N LEU A 90 36.84 -0.51 7.78
CA LEU A 90 37.06 -1.96 7.86
C LEU A 90 37.46 -2.35 9.28
N SER A 91 36.86 -3.41 9.83
CA SER A 91 37.33 -4.05 11.05
C SER A 91 38.70 -4.71 10.83
N GLU A 92 39.42 -4.98 11.91
CA GLU A 92 40.76 -5.57 11.85
C GLU A 92 40.74 -6.97 11.20
N SER A 93 39.69 -7.77 11.47
CA SER A 93 39.50 -9.08 10.83
C SER A 93 39.13 -8.98 9.35
N GLU A 94 38.24 -8.06 8.95
CA GLU A 94 37.93 -7.81 7.53
C GLU A 94 39.18 -7.39 6.76
N LEU A 95 40.04 -6.55 7.34
CA LEU A 95 41.28 -6.09 6.73
C LEU A 95 42.32 -7.22 6.61
N GLU A 96 42.50 -8.05 7.63
CA GLU A 96 43.36 -9.24 7.55
C GLU A 96 42.88 -10.24 6.49
N ASP A 97 41.57 -10.48 6.40
CA ASP A 97 40.97 -11.36 5.39
C ASP A 97 41.19 -10.81 3.98
N LEU A 98 40.92 -9.51 3.75
CA LEU A 98 41.13 -8.84 2.46
C LEU A 98 42.59 -8.90 2.01
N ILE A 99 43.54 -8.64 2.91
CA ILE A 99 44.97 -8.74 2.59
C ILE A 99 45.37 -10.21 2.35
N SER A 100 44.72 -11.18 3.01
CA SER A 100 44.94 -12.63 2.78
C SER A 100 44.31 -13.16 1.48
N LEU A 101 43.41 -12.39 0.88
CA LEU A 101 42.90 -12.64 -0.47
C LEU A 101 43.77 -11.99 -1.56
N ASP A 102 44.68 -11.08 -1.21
CA ASP A 102 45.55 -10.38 -2.15
C ASP A 102 46.88 -11.14 -2.37
N ASP A 103 46.94 -11.86 -3.49
CA ASP A 103 48.14 -12.66 -3.82
C ASP A 103 49.38 -11.80 -4.08
N LYS A 104 49.26 -10.53 -4.49
CA LYS A 104 50.43 -9.64 -4.66
C LYS A 104 51.11 -9.35 -3.33
N VAL A 105 50.31 -9.17 -2.28
CA VAL A 105 50.83 -8.93 -0.93
C VAL A 105 51.42 -10.22 -0.36
N LEU A 106 50.75 -11.36 -0.56
CA LEU A 106 51.23 -12.64 -0.04
C LEU A 106 52.49 -13.13 -0.76
N ASP A 107 52.67 -12.86 -2.05
CA ASP A 107 53.89 -13.19 -2.78
C ASP A 107 55.07 -12.27 -2.39
N ASP A 108 54.81 -11.04 -1.95
CA ASP A 108 55.81 -10.13 -1.36
C ASP A 108 56.19 -10.53 0.08
N VAL A 109 55.23 -10.96 0.89
CA VAL A 109 55.46 -11.45 2.26
C VAL A 109 56.18 -12.82 2.26
N TYR A 110 55.83 -13.71 1.31
CA TYR A 110 56.34 -15.08 1.24
C TYR A 110 57.37 -15.31 0.12
N GLN A 111 58.18 -14.30 -0.21
CA GLN A 111 59.29 -14.42 -1.16
C GLN A 111 60.26 -15.58 -0.83
N TYR A 112 60.54 -15.80 0.46
CA TYR A 112 61.69 -16.62 0.90
C TYR A 112 61.32 -17.96 1.54
N HIS A 113 60.07 -18.17 1.95
CA HIS A 113 59.57 -19.39 2.57
C HIS A 113 58.11 -19.63 2.23
N LEU A 114 57.70 -20.91 2.14
CA LEU A 114 56.31 -21.30 1.97
C LEU A 114 55.59 -21.29 3.35
N PRO A 115 54.37 -20.75 3.47
CA PRO A 115 53.61 -20.81 4.72
C PRO A 115 52.79 -22.11 4.83
N PRO A 116 52.54 -22.64 6.06
CA PRO A 116 51.68 -23.80 6.26
C PRO A 116 50.18 -23.50 6.04
N VAL A 117 49.79 -22.22 6.08
CA VAL A 117 48.48 -21.69 5.69
C VAL A 117 48.74 -20.37 4.97
N ARG A 118 48.26 -20.21 3.73
CA ARG A 118 48.50 -19.00 2.90
C ARG A 118 47.55 -17.85 3.32
N ARG A 119 47.75 -17.32 4.54
CA ARG A 119 47.05 -16.18 5.16
C ARG A 119 48.10 -15.21 5.73
N ILE A 120 47.85 -13.90 5.80
CA ILE A 120 48.84 -12.98 6.39
C ILE A 120 49.04 -13.23 7.90
N PRO A 121 50.28 -13.11 8.45
CA PRO A 121 50.49 -13.13 9.89
C PRO A 121 49.97 -11.83 10.54
N PRO A 122 49.04 -11.88 11.52
CA PRO A 122 48.45 -10.70 12.18
C PRO A 122 49.47 -9.66 12.67
N LEU A 123 50.61 -10.15 13.20
CA LEU A 123 51.72 -9.34 13.70
C LEU A 123 52.27 -8.31 12.70
N LEU A 124 52.13 -8.54 11.38
CA LEU A 124 52.54 -7.56 10.37
C LEU A 124 51.60 -6.35 10.35
N TRP A 125 50.29 -6.59 10.41
CA TRP A 125 49.30 -5.52 10.49
C TRP A 125 49.39 -4.77 11.83
N THR A 126 49.53 -5.47 12.95
CA THR A 126 49.66 -4.84 14.29
C THR A 126 50.83 -3.84 14.34
N ARG A 127 51.95 -4.15 13.66
CA ARG A 127 53.11 -3.24 13.55
C ARG A 127 52.80 -1.97 12.76
N ILE A 128 52.09 -2.09 11.64
CA ILE A 128 51.67 -0.94 10.82
C ILE A 128 50.68 -0.05 11.58
N ARG A 129 49.71 -0.65 12.30
CA ARG A 129 48.77 0.07 13.18
C ARG A 129 49.50 0.85 14.28
N ASN A 130 50.53 0.26 14.88
CA ASN A 130 51.33 0.91 15.93
C ASN A 130 52.18 2.10 15.44
N ASP A 131 52.51 2.19 14.14
CA ASP A 131 53.16 3.36 13.53
C ASP A 131 52.16 4.46 13.08
N LEU A 132 50.84 4.21 13.17
CA LEU A 132 49.75 5.15 12.84
C LEU A 132 48.87 5.59 14.04
N PRO A 133 49.42 5.80 15.26
CA PRO A 133 48.61 6.03 16.45
C PRO A 133 47.88 7.37 16.39
N ASN A 134 46.56 7.36 16.63
CA ASN A 134 45.67 8.54 16.58
C ASN A 134 45.51 9.18 15.18
N TYR A 135 45.83 8.46 14.10
CA TYR A 135 45.51 8.85 12.71
C TYR A 135 44.39 7.98 12.12
N LEU A 136 44.37 6.70 12.47
CA LEU A 136 43.19 5.85 12.39
C LEU A 136 42.35 6.03 13.67
N SER A 137 41.04 6.02 13.51
CA SER A 137 40.05 5.99 14.59
C SER A 137 39.19 4.74 14.46
N GLU A 138 39.00 4.03 15.58
CA GLU A 138 37.91 3.07 15.72
C GLU A 138 36.58 3.84 15.77
N ARG A 139 35.58 3.30 15.07
CA ARG A 139 34.20 3.80 15.01
C ARG A 139 33.27 2.60 14.97
N GLU A 140 32.09 2.72 15.55
CA GLU A 140 31.06 1.71 15.34
C GLU A 140 30.37 1.93 14.00
N ALA A 141 30.28 0.88 13.19
CA ALA A 141 29.49 0.83 11.96
C ALA A 141 28.82 -0.54 11.86
N ASP A 142 27.51 -0.56 11.61
CA ASP A 142 26.74 -1.78 11.36
C ASP A 142 26.84 -2.84 12.49
N GLY A 143 27.07 -2.41 13.74
CA GLY A 143 27.27 -3.27 14.91
C GLY A 143 28.69 -3.87 15.05
N VAL A 144 29.69 -3.29 14.38
CA VAL A 144 31.10 -3.73 14.39
C VAL A 144 32.03 -2.53 14.62
N SER A 145 33.11 -2.71 15.40
CA SER A 145 34.19 -1.70 15.48
C SER A 145 35.04 -1.74 14.20
N VAL A 146 35.03 -0.64 13.45
CA VAL A 146 35.76 -0.48 12.19
C VAL A 146 36.81 0.61 12.29
N LEU A 147 37.96 0.38 11.64
CA LEU A 147 39.03 1.35 11.45
C LEU A 147 38.70 2.25 10.25
N ASN A 148 38.76 3.56 10.48
CA ASN A 148 38.63 4.58 9.44
C ASN A 148 39.58 5.76 9.74
N TRP A 149 39.86 6.60 8.75
CA TRP A 149 40.68 7.80 8.92
C TRP A 149 40.01 8.79 9.88
N TYR A 150 40.73 9.22 10.92
CA TYR A 150 40.21 10.18 11.90
C TYR A 150 39.99 11.58 11.28
N HIS A 151 40.88 11.99 10.39
CA HIS A 151 40.83 13.29 9.71
C HIS A 151 40.64 13.14 8.20
N ARG A 152 39.78 13.99 7.61
CA ARG A 152 39.53 14.02 6.15
C ARG A 152 40.81 14.19 5.33
N GLN A 153 41.74 15.02 5.80
CA GLN A 153 43.03 15.28 5.15
C GLN A 153 43.82 13.99 4.89
N PHE A 154 43.78 13.01 5.80
CA PHE A 154 44.44 11.72 5.59
C PHE A 154 43.74 10.86 4.54
N ARG A 155 42.40 10.86 4.52
CA ARG A 155 41.63 10.13 3.51
C ARG A 155 41.86 10.71 2.11
N ASP A 156 41.86 12.03 1.98
CA ASP A 156 42.07 12.70 0.71
C ASP A 156 43.55 12.58 0.24
N ALA A 157 44.52 12.62 1.17
CA ALA A 157 45.92 12.30 0.87
C ALA A 157 46.15 10.85 0.41
N ALA A 158 45.48 9.88 1.05
CA ALA A 158 45.55 8.48 0.67
C ALA A 158 44.90 8.23 -0.71
N LYS A 159 43.81 8.94 -1.05
CA LYS A 159 43.25 8.90 -2.41
C LYS A 159 44.25 9.40 -3.46
N GLU A 160 44.90 10.53 -3.21
CA GLU A 160 45.87 11.08 -4.17
C GLU A 160 47.10 10.16 -4.35
N ARG A 161 47.57 9.52 -3.28
CA ARG A 161 48.71 8.59 -3.33
C ARG A 161 48.37 7.24 -3.97
N TYR A 162 47.19 6.66 -3.68
CA TYR A 162 46.88 5.26 -4.02
C TYR A 162 45.87 5.10 -5.18
N PHE A 163 44.97 6.07 -5.40
CA PHE A 163 43.91 5.99 -6.42
C PHE A 163 44.11 6.92 -7.63
N LYS A 164 45.31 7.52 -7.79
CA LYS A 164 45.67 8.33 -8.96
C LYS A 164 45.53 7.57 -10.30
N ASN A 165 45.60 6.24 -10.28
CA ASN A 165 45.20 5.38 -11.38
C ASN A 165 43.83 4.76 -11.08
N MET A 166 42.81 5.07 -11.90
CA MET A 166 41.45 4.56 -11.73
C MET A 166 41.37 3.03 -11.78
N ASN A 167 42.27 2.36 -12.50
CA ASN A 167 42.33 0.90 -12.54
C ASN A 167 42.69 0.30 -11.17
N MET A 168 43.48 1.00 -10.35
CA MET A 168 43.78 0.57 -8.98
C MET A 168 42.55 0.76 -8.08
N ALA A 169 41.80 1.86 -8.21
CA ALA A 169 40.55 2.05 -7.48
C ALA A 169 39.52 0.95 -7.83
N MET A 170 39.35 0.63 -9.12
CA MET A 170 38.49 -0.48 -9.57
C MET A 170 38.96 -1.85 -9.03
N TYR A 171 40.28 -2.10 -9.00
CA TYR A 171 40.86 -3.32 -8.42
C TYR A 171 40.52 -3.48 -6.93
N PHE A 172 40.80 -2.46 -6.10
CA PHE A 172 40.50 -2.51 -4.67
C PHE A 172 38.99 -2.65 -4.39
N HIS A 173 38.14 -1.96 -5.16
CA HIS A 173 36.69 -2.14 -5.03
C HIS A 173 36.21 -3.54 -5.47
N SER A 174 36.79 -4.15 -6.52
CA SER A 174 36.45 -5.53 -6.88
C SER A 174 36.89 -6.52 -5.79
N MET A 175 38.09 -6.37 -5.24
CA MET A 175 38.59 -7.26 -4.17
C MET A 175 37.70 -7.23 -2.92
N ILE A 176 37.17 -6.05 -2.54
CA ILE A 176 36.22 -5.94 -1.42
C ILE A 176 34.84 -6.51 -1.80
N ALA A 177 34.40 -6.34 -3.05
CA ALA A 177 33.18 -6.99 -3.53
C ALA A 177 33.30 -8.52 -3.52
N ASP A 178 34.43 -9.10 -3.96
CA ASP A 178 34.68 -10.55 -3.97
C ASP A 178 34.70 -11.15 -2.55
N TYR A 179 35.19 -10.38 -1.56
CA TYR A 179 35.10 -10.73 -0.14
C TYR A 179 33.64 -10.78 0.34
N TYR A 180 32.87 -9.70 0.17
CA TYR A 180 31.47 -9.69 0.63
C TYR A 180 30.53 -10.59 -0.19
N LEU A 181 30.85 -10.90 -1.44
CA LEU A 181 30.19 -11.97 -2.20
C LEU A 181 30.45 -13.36 -1.59
N GLY A 182 31.59 -13.54 -0.90
CA GLY A 182 31.95 -14.79 -0.24
C GLY A 182 32.58 -15.83 -1.17
N ILE A 183 33.09 -15.43 -2.34
CA ILE A 183 33.57 -16.34 -3.41
C ILE A 183 34.61 -17.33 -2.88
N TRP A 184 35.53 -16.83 -2.04
CA TRP A 184 36.65 -17.57 -1.44
C TRP A 184 36.47 -17.80 0.08
N GLY A 185 35.24 -17.71 0.59
CA GLY A 185 34.91 -18.03 1.99
C GLY A 185 34.68 -19.53 2.19
N GLY A 186 34.54 -19.95 3.45
CA GLY A 186 34.00 -21.28 3.79
C GLY A 186 34.90 -22.46 3.45
N GLY A 187 36.22 -22.23 3.36
CA GLY A 187 37.19 -23.27 2.98
C GLY A 187 37.31 -23.49 1.46
N ARG A 188 36.64 -22.69 0.63
CA ARG A 188 36.80 -22.70 -0.84
C ARG A 188 38.22 -22.25 -1.21
N PRO A 189 39.09 -23.13 -1.74
CA PRO A 189 40.50 -22.80 -1.88
C PRO A 189 40.75 -21.92 -3.11
N LYS A 190 41.53 -20.84 -2.94
CA LYS A 190 41.80 -19.86 -4.00
C LYS A 190 43.04 -20.26 -4.81
N PRO A 191 42.95 -20.34 -6.16
CA PRO A 191 44.11 -20.57 -7.02
C PRO A 191 45.07 -19.36 -7.01
N PHE A 192 46.36 -19.63 -7.11
CA PHE A 192 47.43 -18.64 -7.16
C PHE A 192 48.62 -19.15 -7.99
N LYS A 193 49.59 -18.27 -8.27
CA LYS A 193 50.81 -18.59 -9.02
C LYS A 193 52.01 -18.57 -8.08
N TYR A 194 52.91 -19.53 -8.22
CA TYR A 194 54.18 -19.50 -7.49
C TYR A 194 55.15 -18.54 -8.17
N THR A 195 55.83 -17.69 -7.40
CA THR A 195 56.87 -16.81 -7.95
C THR A 195 58.06 -17.63 -8.46
N GLU A 196 58.81 -17.11 -9.43
CA GLU A 196 59.99 -17.81 -9.97
C GLU A 196 61.01 -18.14 -8.88
N ILE A 197 61.17 -17.23 -7.91
CA ILE A 197 62.01 -17.41 -6.72
C ILE A 197 61.52 -18.61 -5.88
N GLN A 198 60.21 -18.72 -5.61
CA GLN A 198 59.64 -19.87 -4.90
C GLN A 198 59.84 -21.17 -5.69
N ARG A 199 59.57 -21.16 -7.01
CA ARG A 199 59.68 -22.36 -7.87
C ARG A 199 61.11 -22.89 -7.92
N HIS A 200 62.11 -22.02 -8.10
CA HIS A 200 63.52 -22.40 -8.09
C HIS A 200 64.06 -22.76 -6.71
N ARG A 201 63.55 -22.15 -5.62
CA ARG A 201 64.01 -22.43 -4.25
C ARG A 201 63.45 -23.74 -3.69
N PHE A 202 62.22 -24.10 -4.04
CA PHE A 202 61.49 -25.24 -3.48
C PHE A 202 61.25 -26.37 -4.50
N ASN A 203 61.90 -26.32 -5.67
CA ASN A 203 61.79 -27.31 -6.76
C ASN A 203 60.34 -27.66 -7.13
N LEU A 204 59.47 -26.64 -7.18
CA LEU A 204 58.05 -26.81 -7.50
C LEU A 204 57.87 -27.03 -9.01
N ALA A 205 57.44 -28.23 -9.39
CA ALA A 205 57.13 -28.57 -10.77
C ALA A 205 56.03 -27.66 -11.33
N ASP A 206 54.91 -27.57 -10.61
CA ASP A 206 53.75 -26.79 -11.00
C ASP A 206 54.00 -25.28 -11.02
N LYS A 207 53.24 -24.58 -11.87
CA LYS A 207 53.24 -23.10 -11.96
C LYS A 207 52.15 -22.47 -11.08
N GLU A 208 51.12 -23.25 -10.78
CA GLU A 208 49.90 -22.80 -10.09
C GLU A 208 49.66 -23.69 -8.87
N GLY A 209 49.14 -23.10 -7.80
CA GLY A 209 48.79 -23.78 -6.55
C GLY A 209 47.39 -23.39 -6.12
N VAL A 210 46.77 -24.19 -5.26
CA VAL A 210 45.39 -23.99 -4.78
C VAL A 210 45.39 -24.11 -3.26
N ALA A 211 44.99 -23.04 -2.56
CA ALA A 211 45.04 -23.00 -1.10
C ALA A 211 43.87 -22.22 -0.48
N ASP A 212 43.27 -22.81 0.55
CA ASP A 212 42.34 -22.13 1.45
C ASP A 212 43.06 -21.01 2.21
N ARG A 213 42.39 -19.86 2.32
CA ARG A 213 42.85 -18.65 3.00
C ARG A 213 42.27 -18.54 4.42
N LYS A 214 41.41 -19.48 4.82
CA LYS A 214 40.66 -19.51 6.08
C LYS A 214 39.85 -18.24 6.32
N VAL A 215 39.19 -17.78 5.26
CA VAL A 215 38.30 -16.61 5.26
C VAL A 215 36.87 -17.09 5.59
N PRO A 216 36.14 -16.42 6.51
CA PRO A 216 34.76 -16.78 6.84
C PRO A 216 33.81 -16.64 5.65
N GLU A 217 32.71 -17.39 5.66
CA GLU A 217 31.61 -17.15 4.72
C GLU A 217 30.91 -15.82 5.01
N GLN A 218 30.35 -15.22 3.95
CA GLN A 218 29.61 -13.96 4.02
C GLN A 218 28.14 -14.19 3.58
N PRO A 219 27.33 -14.93 4.36
CA PRO A 219 25.90 -15.10 4.07
C PRO A 219 25.13 -13.79 4.28
N LEU A 220 23.86 -13.76 3.84
CA LEU A 220 22.95 -12.63 4.08
C LEU A 220 22.47 -12.59 5.55
N ALA A 221 22.26 -13.77 6.14
CA ALA A 221 21.91 -13.99 7.53
C ALA A 221 22.83 -15.05 8.15
N PHE A 222 23.16 -14.89 9.43
CA PHE A 222 23.90 -15.88 10.21
C PHE A 222 22.90 -16.72 11.03
N TYR A 223 22.96 -18.04 10.88
CA TYR A 223 22.00 -18.97 11.51
C TYR A 223 22.59 -19.64 12.76
N SER A 224 21.72 -19.98 13.72
CA SER A 224 22.05 -20.87 14.83
C SER A 224 22.23 -22.31 14.32
N LYS A 225 22.77 -23.19 15.17
CA LYS A 225 22.77 -24.64 14.94
C LYS A 225 21.36 -25.21 14.75
N ASP A 226 20.36 -24.53 15.30
CA ASP A 226 18.93 -24.88 15.26
C ASP A 226 18.20 -24.28 14.04
N GLY A 227 18.92 -23.64 13.10
CA GLY A 227 18.36 -23.04 11.89
C GLY A 227 17.66 -21.69 12.07
N THR A 228 17.60 -21.13 13.28
CA THR A 228 17.05 -19.80 13.55
C THR A 228 18.01 -18.69 13.13
N ILE A 229 17.52 -17.57 12.58
CA ILE A 229 18.36 -16.41 12.26
C ILE A 229 18.82 -15.75 13.57
N THR A 230 20.13 -15.57 13.72
CA THR A 230 20.76 -14.91 14.88
C THR A 230 21.02 -13.42 14.63
N ARG A 231 21.46 -13.06 13.42
CA ARG A 231 21.67 -11.67 12.97
C ARG A 231 21.79 -11.62 11.44
N TYR A 232 21.46 -10.47 10.87
CA TYR A 232 21.69 -10.16 9.45
C TYR A 232 23.08 -9.56 9.20
N ASN A 233 23.60 -9.71 7.98
CA ASN A 233 24.92 -9.22 7.58
C ASN A 233 24.85 -7.76 7.09
N LEU A 234 24.63 -6.84 8.04
CA LEU A 234 24.51 -5.40 7.77
C LEU A 234 25.74 -4.82 7.02
N ARG A 235 26.95 -5.30 7.35
CA ARG A 235 28.21 -4.96 6.66
C ARG A 235 28.12 -5.21 5.16
N LYS A 236 27.70 -6.42 4.78
CA LYS A 236 27.49 -6.82 3.38
C LYS A 236 26.45 -5.93 2.69
N PHE A 237 25.31 -5.64 3.33
CA PHE A 237 24.27 -4.75 2.78
C PHE A 237 24.72 -3.29 2.60
N GLY A 238 25.68 -2.84 3.40
CA GLY A 238 26.22 -1.47 3.37
C GLY A 238 27.34 -1.27 2.34
N GLU A 239 28.30 -2.19 2.26
CA GLU A 239 29.53 -2.06 1.45
C GLU A 239 29.42 -2.67 0.04
N LEU A 240 28.73 -3.81 -0.15
CA LEU A 240 28.76 -4.53 -1.42
C LEU A 240 28.20 -3.73 -2.63
N PRO A 241 27.01 -3.09 -2.56
CA PRO A 241 26.49 -2.31 -3.70
C PRO A 241 27.41 -1.13 -4.05
N PHE A 242 27.93 -0.46 -3.02
CA PHE A 242 28.85 0.69 -3.13
C PHE A 242 30.16 0.32 -3.84
N HIS A 243 30.62 -0.92 -3.68
CA HIS A 243 31.81 -1.45 -4.35
C HIS A 243 31.55 -1.96 -5.76
N LEU A 244 30.46 -2.71 -5.99
CA LEU A 244 30.12 -3.22 -7.33
C LEU A 244 29.94 -2.08 -8.36
N VAL A 245 29.27 -0.99 -7.97
CA VAL A 245 29.14 0.23 -8.80
C VAL A 245 30.51 0.83 -9.13
N ARG A 246 31.42 0.95 -8.15
CA ARG A 246 32.74 1.57 -8.37
C ARG A 246 33.74 0.68 -9.11
N SER A 247 33.57 -0.65 -9.05
CA SER A 247 34.28 -1.59 -9.91
C SER A 247 33.64 -1.76 -11.29
N ARG A 248 32.52 -1.07 -11.58
CA ARG A 248 31.72 -1.18 -12.82
C ARG A 248 31.19 -2.59 -13.10
N ARG A 249 30.97 -3.38 -12.05
CA ARG A 249 30.49 -4.77 -12.09
C ARG A 249 28.96 -4.82 -12.07
N PHE A 250 28.36 -4.27 -13.12
CA PHE A 250 26.91 -4.07 -13.18
C PHE A 250 26.11 -5.38 -13.30
N ASN A 251 26.63 -6.40 -13.98
CA ASN A 251 25.97 -7.71 -14.05
C ASN A 251 25.85 -8.35 -12.66
N ASP A 252 26.96 -8.42 -11.91
CA ASP A 252 26.97 -8.91 -10.53
C ASP A 252 26.01 -8.11 -9.63
N LEU A 253 25.92 -6.79 -9.82
CA LEU A 253 25.00 -5.90 -9.10
C LEU A 253 23.52 -6.18 -9.44
N PHE A 254 23.20 -6.49 -10.70
CA PHE A 254 21.84 -6.87 -11.06
C PHE A 254 21.48 -8.26 -10.52
N GLU A 255 22.37 -9.25 -10.66
CA GLU A 255 22.10 -10.65 -10.30
C GLU A 255 22.12 -10.95 -8.79
N ASN A 256 22.97 -10.26 -8.02
CA ASN A 256 23.18 -10.55 -6.59
C ASN A 256 22.60 -9.51 -5.63
N VAL A 257 22.15 -8.35 -6.13
CA VAL A 257 21.69 -7.22 -5.30
C VAL A 257 20.34 -6.67 -5.78
N LEU A 258 20.26 -6.10 -6.99
CA LEU A 258 19.10 -5.29 -7.41
C LEU A 258 17.91 -6.12 -7.92
N PHE A 259 18.14 -7.31 -8.46
CA PHE A 259 17.09 -8.22 -8.94
C PHE A 259 17.14 -9.60 -8.26
N ASN A 260 17.72 -9.64 -7.06
CA ASN A 260 17.83 -10.83 -6.22
C ASN A 260 16.76 -10.78 -5.10
N TYR A 261 15.88 -11.77 -5.03
CA TYR A 261 14.79 -11.77 -4.05
C TYR A 261 15.31 -11.89 -2.60
N GLU A 262 16.21 -12.85 -2.34
CA GLU A 262 16.74 -13.10 -1.00
C GLU A 262 17.51 -11.89 -0.45
N TRP A 263 18.27 -11.18 -1.30
CA TRP A 263 18.91 -9.93 -0.93
C TRP A 263 17.90 -8.87 -0.50
N LEU A 264 16.86 -8.65 -1.30
CA LEU A 264 15.87 -7.60 -1.07
C LEU A 264 15.01 -7.90 0.17
N HIS A 265 14.58 -9.16 0.38
CA HIS A 265 13.83 -9.55 1.59
C HIS A 265 14.70 -9.43 2.84
N ALA A 266 15.91 -9.98 2.82
CA ALA A 266 16.80 -9.94 3.99
C ALA A 266 17.20 -8.50 4.35
N LYS A 267 17.45 -7.63 3.34
CA LYS A 267 17.77 -6.21 3.58
C LYS A 267 16.55 -5.42 4.06
N LEU A 268 15.33 -5.67 3.58
CA LEU A 268 14.10 -5.09 4.14
C LEU A 268 13.80 -5.59 5.56
N SER A 269 14.17 -6.82 5.88
CA SER A 269 14.00 -7.41 7.21
C SER A 269 15.00 -6.91 8.25
N SER A 270 16.12 -6.29 7.81
CA SER A 270 17.18 -5.78 8.70
C SER A 270 17.38 -4.26 8.66
N CYS A 271 16.90 -3.58 7.63
CA CYS A 271 17.14 -2.16 7.38
C CYS A 271 15.84 -1.45 6.97
N PRO A 272 15.68 -0.15 7.26
CA PRO A 272 14.53 0.61 6.78
C PRO A 272 14.49 0.62 5.25
N LEU A 273 13.28 0.68 4.68
CA LEU A 273 13.01 0.69 3.24
C LEU A 273 13.91 1.68 2.47
N GLN A 274 14.15 2.87 3.02
CA GLN A 274 15.00 3.90 2.41
C GLN A 274 16.44 3.42 2.15
N ALA A 275 16.98 2.49 2.95
CA ALA A 275 18.30 1.90 2.72
C ALA A 275 18.35 0.87 1.57
N VAL A 276 17.18 0.34 1.17
CA VAL A 276 17.00 -0.45 -0.05
C VAL A 276 16.79 0.49 -1.23
N LEU A 277 15.91 1.49 -1.10
CA LEU A 277 15.66 2.49 -2.15
C LEU A 277 16.92 3.27 -2.54
N SER A 278 17.85 3.51 -1.61
CA SER A 278 19.13 4.15 -1.89
C SER A 278 20.07 3.34 -2.79
N ASP A 279 19.87 2.01 -2.93
CA ASP A 279 20.68 1.19 -3.84
C ASP A 279 20.27 1.39 -5.32
N PHE A 280 19.09 1.98 -5.59
CA PHE A 280 18.50 2.06 -6.92
C PHE A 280 18.59 3.44 -7.62
N GLU A 281 19.10 4.49 -6.96
CA GLU A 281 19.22 5.85 -7.51
C GLU A 281 17.97 6.30 -8.32
N ASP A 282 16.79 6.19 -7.70
CA ASP A 282 15.43 6.41 -8.24
C ASP A 282 14.78 5.34 -9.14
N ALA A 283 15.49 4.32 -9.61
CA ALA A 283 14.98 3.39 -10.62
C ALA A 283 13.78 2.49 -10.19
N CYS A 284 13.66 2.11 -8.90
CA CYS A 284 12.68 1.09 -8.47
C CYS A 284 11.37 1.68 -7.90
N ASN A 285 10.56 2.29 -8.78
CA ASN A 285 9.25 2.81 -8.41
C ASN A 285 8.26 1.74 -7.88
N ALA A 286 8.47 0.46 -8.18
CA ALA A 286 7.61 -0.63 -7.67
C ALA A 286 7.75 -0.86 -6.15
N LEU A 287 8.96 -0.73 -5.61
CA LEU A 287 9.20 -0.80 -4.16
C LEU A 287 8.61 0.43 -3.45
N ARG A 288 8.72 1.61 -4.06
CA ARG A 288 8.14 2.88 -3.55
C ARG A 288 6.62 2.79 -3.43
N LEU A 289 5.94 2.31 -4.46
CA LEU A 289 4.49 2.07 -4.44
C LEU A 289 4.05 0.99 -3.45
N GLY A 290 4.96 0.15 -2.95
CA GLY A 290 4.73 -0.83 -1.88
C GLY A 290 5.13 -0.35 -0.48
N GLY A 291 5.71 0.84 -0.34
CA GLY A 291 6.52 1.20 0.81
C GLY A 291 5.81 1.14 2.17
N ALA A 292 4.60 1.69 2.25
CA ALA A 292 3.79 1.67 3.47
C ALA A 292 3.44 0.24 3.97
N ILE A 293 3.44 -0.75 3.08
CA ILE A 293 3.28 -2.17 3.43
C ILE A 293 4.63 -2.80 3.75
N LEU A 294 5.62 -2.66 2.86
CA LEU A 294 6.92 -3.32 3.00
C LEU A 294 7.72 -2.86 4.23
N GLY A 295 7.58 -1.60 4.65
CA GLY A 295 8.19 -1.09 5.88
C GLY A 295 7.57 -1.64 7.18
N SER A 296 6.47 -2.38 7.12
CA SER A 296 5.84 -3.04 8.27
C SER A 296 5.66 -4.55 8.12
N HIS A 297 5.71 -5.07 6.89
CA HIS A 297 5.53 -6.48 6.54
C HIS A 297 6.53 -6.88 5.41
N PRO A 298 7.83 -7.08 5.71
CA PRO A 298 8.85 -7.41 4.71
C PRO A 298 8.53 -8.67 3.88
N ASP A 299 7.92 -9.67 4.50
CA ASP A 299 7.51 -10.95 3.88
C ASP A 299 6.54 -10.78 2.72
N MET A 300 5.85 -9.63 2.65
CA MET A 300 4.98 -9.30 1.51
C MET A 300 5.75 -8.88 0.25
N LEU A 301 7.09 -8.86 0.26
CA LEU A 301 7.90 -8.45 -0.90
C LEU A 301 7.52 -9.18 -2.19
N ALA A 302 7.44 -10.52 -2.18
CA ALA A 302 7.11 -11.28 -3.38
C ALA A 302 5.69 -10.97 -3.90
N PRO A 303 4.63 -11.02 -3.08
CA PRO A 303 3.30 -10.57 -3.50
C PRO A 303 3.26 -9.13 -4.04
N GLN A 304 3.98 -8.20 -3.39
CA GLN A 304 3.99 -6.77 -3.77
C GLN A 304 4.79 -6.51 -5.06
N LEU A 305 5.82 -7.31 -5.35
CA LEU A 305 6.55 -7.27 -6.64
C LEU A 305 5.72 -7.93 -7.75
N ILE A 306 5.22 -9.15 -7.55
CA ILE A 306 4.40 -9.89 -8.52
C ILE A 306 3.18 -9.06 -8.93
N GLY A 307 2.41 -8.56 -7.96
CA GLY A 307 1.19 -7.80 -8.24
C GLY A 307 1.41 -6.54 -9.11
N ARG A 308 2.61 -5.94 -9.08
CA ARG A 308 2.96 -4.72 -9.84
C ARG A 308 3.79 -4.95 -11.11
N LEU A 309 4.72 -5.90 -11.10
CA LEU A 309 5.73 -6.08 -12.17
C LEU A 309 5.37 -7.17 -13.18
N LEU A 310 4.32 -7.98 -12.94
CA LEU A 310 3.84 -8.97 -13.91
C LEU A 310 3.63 -8.42 -15.35
N PRO A 311 3.17 -7.18 -15.59
CA PRO A 311 3.07 -6.65 -16.95
C PRO A 311 4.43 -6.46 -17.65
N GLU A 312 5.49 -6.17 -16.91
CA GLU A 312 6.85 -5.88 -17.38
C GLU A 312 7.71 -7.12 -17.65
N ILE A 313 7.18 -8.33 -17.37
CA ILE A 313 7.91 -9.60 -17.47
C ILE A 313 8.54 -9.85 -18.86
N GLY A 314 7.93 -9.33 -19.93
CA GLY A 314 8.45 -9.43 -21.30
C GLY A 314 9.38 -8.29 -21.73
N GLY A 315 9.49 -7.21 -20.93
CA GLY A 315 10.30 -6.03 -21.26
C GLY A 315 11.74 -6.12 -20.74
N ASN A 316 11.98 -6.80 -19.62
CA ASN A 316 13.30 -6.84 -18.98
C ASN A 316 13.62 -8.23 -18.37
N VAL A 317 14.73 -8.82 -18.82
CA VAL A 317 15.23 -10.13 -18.37
C VAL A 317 15.47 -10.16 -16.85
N ASN A 318 15.95 -9.06 -16.27
CA ASN A 318 16.26 -8.98 -14.84
C ASN A 318 14.97 -8.93 -14.00
N VAL A 319 13.91 -8.27 -14.49
CA VAL A 319 12.58 -8.29 -13.88
C VAL A 319 11.98 -9.70 -13.94
N LYS A 320 12.12 -10.39 -15.08
CA LYS A 320 11.69 -11.79 -15.25
C LYS A 320 12.44 -12.76 -14.32
N MET A 321 13.72 -12.53 -14.07
CA MET A 321 14.53 -13.28 -13.09
C MET A 321 14.03 -13.04 -11.66
N LEU A 322 13.84 -11.77 -11.27
CA LEU A 322 13.30 -11.40 -9.95
C LEU A 322 11.91 -11.98 -9.71
N LEU A 323 11.00 -11.94 -10.70
CA LEU A 323 9.67 -12.52 -10.59
C LEU A 323 9.71 -14.05 -10.42
N ARG A 324 10.62 -14.74 -11.12
CA ARG A 324 10.83 -16.19 -10.94
C ARG A 324 11.40 -16.53 -9.55
N ALA A 325 12.23 -15.67 -8.97
CA ALA A 325 12.67 -15.83 -7.58
C ALA A 325 11.52 -15.56 -6.59
N CYS A 326 10.66 -14.57 -6.85
CA CYS A 326 9.46 -14.32 -6.05
C CYS A 326 8.48 -15.52 -6.05
N ASP A 327 8.32 -16.19 -7.21
CA ASP A 327 7.45 -17.38 -7.35
C ASP A 327 8.01 -18.64 -6.67
N ASN A 328 9.34 -18.78 -6.54
CA ASN A 328 9.99 -19.96 -5.96
C ASN A 328 10.36 -19.79 -4.48
N ASP A 329 10.99 -18.68 -4.16
CA ASP A 329 11.60 -18.42 -2.84
C ASP A 329 10.68 -17.56 -1.97
N GLY A 330 10.00 -16.56 -2.53
CA GLY A 330 9.04 -15.74 -1.78
C GLY A 330 7.81 -16.49 -1.29
N ALA A 331 7.54 -17.68 -1.84
CA ALA A 331 6.57 -18.64 -1.32
C ALA A 331 6.96 -19.19 0.08
N LYS A 332 8.23 -19.10 0.49
CA LYS A 332 8.72 -19.47 1.83
C LYS A 332 8.26 -18.47 2.89
N ASP A 333 8.32 -17.18 2.57
CA ASP A 333 8.05 -16.08 3.50
C ASP A 333 6.56 -15.70 3.52
N CYS A 334 5.90 -15.72 2.35
CA CYS A 334 4.46 -15.49 2.25
C CYS A 334 3.83 -16.29 1.10
N ALA A 335 3.25 -17.44 1.44
CA ALA A 335 2.60 -18.37 0.50
C ALA A 335 1.28 -17.85 -0.14
N LEU A 336 1.01 -16.55 -0.14
CA LEU A 336 -0.16 -15.94 -0.82
C LEU A 336 0.29 -15.07 -1.99
N LEU A 337 0.56 -15.70 -3.13
CA LEU A 337 1.07 -15.03 -4.33
C LEU A 337 -0.07 -14.66 -5.31
N PRO A 338 -0.07 -13.44 -5.90
CA PRO A 338 -1.08 -13.06 -6.89
C PRO A 338 -1.08 -13.94 -8.15
N VAL A 339 -2.29 -14.39 -8.53
CA VAL A 339 -2.53 -15.13 -9.77
C VAL A 339 -2.30 -14.24 -11.00
N TYR A 340 -2.62 -12.96 -10.90
CA TYR A 340 -2.51 -11.96 -11.97
C TYR A 340 -2.06 -10.59 -11.43
N HIS A 341 -1.88 -9.63 -12.34
CA HIS A 341 -1.55 -8.24 -12.03
C HIS A 341 -2.73 -7.54 -11.33
N CYS A 342 -2.59 -7.20 -10.05
CA CYS A 342 -3.67 -6.65 -9.21
C CYS A 342 -3.28 -5.39 -8.41
N LEU A 343 -2.05 -4.87 -8.57
CA LEU A 343 -1.54 -3.69 -7.85
C LEU A 343 -0.95 -2.68 -8.85
N HIS A 344 -1.15 -1.38 -8.63
CA HIS A 344 -0.72 -0.30 -9.55
C HIS A 344 0.74 -0.47 -10.02
N THR A 345 0.96 -0.39 -11.33
CA THR A 345 2.30 -0.49 -11.94
C THR A 345 3.19 0.69 -11.58
N PRO A 346 4.53 0.52 -11.56
CA PRO A 346 5.47 1.62 -11.56
C PRO A 346 5.32 2.54 -12.79
N GLY A 347 5.96 3.72 -12.75
CA GLY A 347 6.02 4.69 -13.86
C GLY A 347 4.83 5.66 -13.93
N GLY A 348 3.62 5.11 -13.79
CA GLY A 348 2.36 5.86 -13.88
C GLY A 348 2.23 7.06 -12.93
N PRO A 349 1.17 7.89 -13.10
CA PRO A 349 1.05 9.17 -12.42
C PRO A 349 0.90 9.07 -10.89
N LEU A 350 0.59 7.91 -10.30
CA LEU A 350 0.64 7.74 -8.85
C LEU A 350 2.10 7.61 -8.40
N LYS A 351 2.60 8.59 -7.63
CA LYS A 351 3.96 8.57 -7.07
C LYS A 351 4.00 7.91 -5.69
N TYR A 352 3.09 8.30 -4.79
CA TYR A 352 3.00 7.77 -3.42
C TYR A 352 1.55 7.52 -2.98
N SER A 353 1.34 6.47 -2.18
CA SER A 353 0.12 6.24 -1.39
C SER A 353 0.50 6.27 0.08
N LEU A 354 0.19 7.37 0.76
CA LEU A 354 0.50 7.61 2.16
C LEU A 354 -0.69 7.10 3.00
N GLU A 355 -0.53 5.89 3.55
CA GLU A 355 -1.56 5.22 4.35
C GLU A 355 -1.15 5.18 5.83
N GLY A 356 -2.13 5.36 6.71
CA GLY A 356 -1.90 5.31 8.16
C GLY A 356 -3.14 5.64 8.99
N HIS A 357 -4.02 6.52 8.52
CA HIS A 357 -5.23 6.91 9.24
C HIS A 357 -6.22 5.75 9.43
N GLN A 358 -6.87 5.70 10.59
CA GLN A 358 -7.91 4.69 10.90
C GLN A 358 -9.26 5.04 10.27
N PHE A 359 -9.47 6.32 10.00
CA PHE A 359 -10.68 6.94 9.44
C PHE A 359 -10.34 7.79 8.21
N ALA A 360 -11.34 8.46 7.62
CA ALA A 360 -11.18 9.40 6.52
C ALA A 360 -10.20 10.55 6.86
N VAL A 361 -9.49 11.07 5.87
CA VAL A 361 -8.50 12.16 6.06
C VAL A 361 -9.14 13.52 5.81
N PHE A 362 -9.66 14.14 6.87
CA PHE A 362 -10.51 15.34 6.79
C PHE A 362 -9.76 16.65 6.52
N GLY A 363 -8.43 16.63 6.59
CA GLY A 363 -7.58 17.75 6.19
C GLY A 363 -6.12 17.36 6.12
N PHE A 364 -5.37 18.06 5.27
CA PHE A 364 -3.91 18.04 5.25
C PHE A 364 -3.36 19.43 4.92
N CYS A 365 -2.08 19.64 5.22
CA CYS A 365 -1.33 20.83 4.83
C CYS A 365 0.08 20.41 4.45
N LEU A 366 0.61 20.99 3.38
CA LEU A 366 2.05 21.00 3.11
C LEU A 366 2.75 21.98 4.06
N THR A 367 3.96 21.62 4.52
CA THR A 367 4.84 22.56 5.21
C THR A 367 5.34 23.66 4.25
N SER A 368 5.79 24.81 4.76
CA SER A 368 6.28 25.92 3.92
C SER A 368 7.61 25.63 3.22
N ASP A 369 8.38 24.65 3.69
CA ASP A 369 9.51 24.05 2.96
C ASP A 369 9.07 22.95 1.99
N TYR A 370 7.78 22.58 2.03
CA TYR A 370 7.10 21.52 1.27
C TYR A 370 7.78 20.15 1.35
N ARG A 371 8.61 19.93 2.37
CA ARG A 371 9.24 18.63 2.61
C ARG A 371 8.27 17.64 3.22
N TYR A 372 7.29 18.11 4.00
CA TYR A 372 6.38 17.25 4.74
C TYR A 372 4.92 17.53 4.39
N VAL A 373 4.11 16.47 4.43
CA VAL A 373 2.65 16.56 4.54
C VAL A 373 2.29 16.29 5.99
N VAL A 374 1.57 17.20 6.62
CA VAL A 374 0.88 16.98 7.91
C VAL A 374 -0.60 16.74 7.61
N SER A 375 -1.25 15.81 8.31
CA SER A 375 -2.65 15.45 8.06
C SER A 375 -3.39 14.98 9.31
N ILE A 376 -4.72 15.04 9.28
CA ILE A 376 -5.59 14.75 10.43
C ILE A 376 -6.71 13.75 10.13
N SER A 377 -7.02 12.90 11.12
CA SER A 377 -8.29 12.20 11.26
C SER A 377 -8.71 12.10 12.74
N ASN A 378 -8.46 10.99 13.43
CA ASN A 378 -8.43 10.91 14.90
C ASN A 378 -7.02 11.13 15.48
N ARG A 379 -6.03 11.32 14.61
CA ARG A 379 -4.61 11.56 14.95
C ARG A 379 -3.97 12.51 13.95
N PHE A 380 -2.83 13.09 14.34
CA PHE A 380 -1.93 13.77 13.43
C PHE A 380 -0.92 12.77 12.86
N ILE A 381 -0.71 12.78 11.54
CA ILE A 381 0.36 12.03 10.89
C ILE A 381 1.18 12.97 10.02
N THR A 382 2.50 12.89 10.15
CA THR A 382 3.48 13.60 9.31
C THR A 382 4.23 12.59 8.44
N TRP A 383 4.34 12.88 7.15
CA TRP A 383 5.15 12.10 6.19
C TRP A 383 6.21 12.98 5.54
N ASP A 384 7.40 12.43 5.27
CA ASP A 384 8.43 13.09 4.46
C ASP A 384 8.18 12.77 2.98
N LEU A 385 7.95 13.78 2.15
CA LEU A 385 7.69 13.61 0.72
C LEU A 385 8.92 13.08 -0.03
N SER A 386 10.14 13.30 0.46
CA SER A 386 11.36 12.84 -0.22
C SER A 386 11.56 11.33 -0.14
N THR A 387 11.09 10.67 0.93
CA THR A 387 11.21 9.21 1.13
C THR A 387 9.88 8.46 1.11
N SER A 388 8.75 9.18 1.26
CA SER A 388 7.39 8.68 1.54
C SER A 388 7.20 8.01 2.91
N ASP A 389 8.19 8.07 3.80
CA ASP A 389 8.09 7.49 5.14
C ASP A 389 7.18 8.31 6.06
N MET A 390 6.47 7.61 6.94
CA MET A 390 5.79 8.21 8.10
C MET A 390 6.84 8.62 9.13
N THR A 391 7.03 9.92 9.35
CA THR A 391 8.00 10.44 10.31
C THR A 391 7.42 10.61 11.72
N ARG A 392 6.10 10.86 11.83
CA ARG A 392 5.38 11.01 13.10
C ARG A 392 3.97 10.47 13.01
N ASP A 393 3.54 9.80 14.08
CA ASP A 393 2.18 9.32 14.33
C ASP A 393 1.83 9.76 15.76
N VAL A 394 0.95 10.75 15.90
CA VAL A 394 0.59 11.35 17.20
C VAL A 394 -0.92 11.28 17.39
N ASN A 395 -1.35 10.41 18.31
CA ASN A 395 -2.74 10.25 18.71
C ASN A 395 -3.02 11.04 20.01
N PRO A 396 -3.80 12.14 19.97
CA PRO A 396 -4.13 12.91 21.17
C PRO A 396 -5.04 12.17 22.16
N GLY A 397 -5.69 11.07 21.76
CA GLY A 397 -6.64 10.33 22.60
C GLY A 397 -8.00 11.00 22.78
N VAL A 398 -8.26 12.11 22.06
CA VAL A 398 -9.51 12.87 22.13
C VAL A 398 -10.66 12.11 21.45
N GLU A 399 -11.84 12.13 22.05
CA GLU A 399 -13.06 11.62 21.43
C GLU A 399 -13.58 12.60 20.36
N GLY A 400 -13.77 12.10 19.14
CA GLY A 400 -14.24 12.88 18.00
C GLY A 400 -13.33 12.77 16.77
N ILE A 401 -13.66 13.51 15.73
CA ILE A 401 -12.91 13.58 14.47
C ILE A 401 -12.37 15.00 14.29
N MET A 402 -11.06 15.14 14.05
CA MET A 402 -10.44 16.43 13.78
C MET A 402 -10.75 16.93 12.36
N GLN A 403 -10.99 18.24 12.24
CA GLN A 403 -11.25 18.98 11.02
C GLN A 403 -10.38 20.25 10.98
N HIS A 404 -10.23 20.83 9.78
CA HIS A 404 -9.57 22.12 9.54
C HIS A 404 -8.15 22.21 10.14
N LEU A 405 -7.22 21.45 9.57
CA LEU A 405 -5.81 21.56 9.90
C LEU A 405 -5.27 22.94 9.47
N VAL A 406 -4.47 23.55 10.34
CA VAL A 406 -3.66 24.74 10.06
C VAL A 406 -2.25 24.51 10.58
N LEU A 407 -1.23 25.01 9.87
CA LEU A 407 0.16 25.08 10.33
C LEU A 407 0.53 26.53 10.66
N SER A 408 1.43 26.73 11.63
CA SER A 408 2.06 28.04 11.83
C SER A 408 2.96 28.38 10.64
N PRO A 409 3.13 29.67 10.28
CA PRO A 409 4.05 30.10 9.21
C PRO A 409 5.52 29.65 9.38
N ASP A 410 5.98 29.35 10.59
CA ASP A 410 7.29 28.76 10.87
C ASP A 410 7.31 27.22 10.92
N ASN A 411 6.16 26.58 10.65
CA ASN A 411 5.90 25.14 10.66
C ASN A 411 6.08 24.44 12.02
N ARG A 412 6.33 25.16 13.12
CA ARG A 412 6.55 24.56 14.45
C ARG A 412 5.29 24.03 15.11
N TYR A 413 4.13 24.58 14.77
CA TYR A 413 2.85 24.20 15.34
C TYR A 413 1.86 23.77 14.26
N ALA A 414 1.08 22.76 14.58
CA ALA A 414 -0.09 22.32 13.83
C ALA A 414 -1.31 22.40 14.76
N ALA A 415 -2.46 22.81 14.26
CA ALA A 415 -3.69 22.81 15.04
C ALA A 415 -4.90 22.35 14.23
N ALA A 416 -5.86 21.75 14.92
CA ALA A 416 -7.14 21.30 14.39
C ALA A 416 -8.20 21.36 15.49
N PHE A 417 -9.48 21.36 15.14
CA PHE A 417 -10.59 21.22 16.09
C PHE A 417 -11.38 19.95 15.83
N THR A 418 -12.05 19.42 16.85
CA THR A 418 -12.83 18.18 16.77
C THR A 418 -14.33 18.44 16.57
N THR A 419 -15.04 17.40 16.11
CA THR A 419 -16.52 17.33 16.15
C THR A 419 -17.14 17.56 17.53
N ASN A 420 -16.34 17.47 18.59
CA ASN A 420 -16.76 17.60 19.98
C ASN A 420 -16.35 18.97 20.56
N ASN A 421 -16.12 19.98 19.71
CA ASN A 421 -15.72 21.35 20.02
C ASN A 421 -14.37 21.52 20.77
N GLN A 422 -13.67 20.44 21.13
CA GLN A 422 -12.31 20.52 21.67
C GLN A 422 -11.29 20.81 20.55
N SER A 423 -10.34 21.69 20.82
CA SER A 423 -9.21 22.01 19.95
C SER A 423 -7.93 21.30 20.38
N VAL A 424 -7.05 20.97 19.42
CA VAL A 424 -5.75 20.35 19.69
C VAL A 424 -4.66 21.14 18.99
N VAL A 425 -3.62 21.52 19.73
CA VAL A 425 -2.39 22.15 19.22
C VAL A 425 -1.22 21.19 19.43
N LEU A 426 -0.51 20.87 18.36
CA LEU A 426 0.63 19.96 18.30
C LEU A 426 1.91 20.72 17.97
N ASN A 427 2.97 20.50 18.73
CA ASN A 427 4.33 20.88 18.35
C ASN A 427 4.87 19.85 17.34
N THR A 428 5.09 20.29 16.10
CA THR A 428 5.51 19.43 14.98
C THR A 428 6.95 18.93 15.12
N LEU A 429 7.75 19.52 16.02
CA LEU A 429 9.16 19.19 16.24
C LEU A 429 9.37 18.27 17.45
N THR A 430 8.59 18.41 18.52
CA THR A 430 8.68 17.53 19.71
C THR A 430 7.63 16.42 19.75
N SER A 431 6.57 16.50 18.94
CA SER A 431 5.36 15.66 19.03
C SER A 431 4.53 15.85 20.31
N GLU A 432 4.85 16.84 21.14
CA GLU A 432 4.05 17.21 22.31
C GLU A 432 2.78 17.94 21.86
N PHE A 433 1.64 17.67 22.49
CA PHE A 433 0.36 18.30 22.16
C PHE A 433 -0.34 18.83 23.41
N VAL A 434 -1.20 19.83 23.21
CA VAL A 434 -2.10 20.41 24.20
C VAL A 434 -3.51 20.30 23.68
N ILE A 435 -4.41 19.75 24.50
CA ILE A 435 -5.87 19.76 24.27
C ILE A 435 -6.41 21.01 24.95
N ILE A 436 -7.30 21.72 24.26
CA ILE A 436 -7.91 22.98 24.71
C ILE A 436 -9.43 22.79 24.57
N ASP A 437 -10.14 22.80 25.70
CA ASP A 437 -11.60 22.77 25.72
C ASP A 437 -12.20 24.01 25.06
N ASN A 438 -13.48 23.93 24.66
CA ASN A 438 -14.14 24.98 23.90
C ASN A 438 -14.10 26.34 24.65
N PRO A 439 -13.41 27.38 24.13
CA PRO A 439 -13.30 28.68 24.80
C PRO A 439 -14.46 29.63 24.47
N LEU A 440 -15.41 29.20 23.62
CA LEU A 440 -16.52 30.02 23.15
C LEU A 440 -17.62 30.14 24.23
N PRO A 441 -18.31 31.30 24.32
CA PRO A 441 -19.45 31.44 25.22
C PRO A 441 -20.57 30.45 24.88
N ASN A 442 -21.41 30.14 25.87
CA ASN A 442 -22.60 29.28 25.73
C ASN A 442 -22.36 27.86 25.16
N GLU A 443 -21.10 27.39 25.11
CA GLU A 443 -20.67 26.15 24.42
C GLU A 443 -20.88 26.18 22.89
N ASP A 444 -20.95 27.38 22.28
CA ASP A 444 -21.14 27.57 20.84
C ASP A 444 -20.19 26.70 19.99
N PRO A 445 -20.64 26.14 18.85
CA PRO A 445 -19.85 25.21 18.07
C PRO A 445 -18.61 25.87 17.45
N VAL A 446 -17.46 25.19 17.57
CA VAL A 446 -16.22 25.64 16.94
C VAL A 446 -16.36 25.51 15.43
N CYS A 447 -16.25 26.65 14.74
CA CYS A 447 -16.37 26.74 13.29
C CYS A 447 -15.00 26.63 12.60
N GLY A 448 -13.94 27.11 13.26
CA GLY A 448 -12.58 27.04 12.75
C GLY A 448 -11.51 27.41 13.77
N VAL A 449 -10.26 27.23 13.34
CA VAL A 449 -9.06 27.54 14.12
C VAL A 449 -8.03 28.22 13.24
N HIS A 450 -7.14 29.03 13.84
CA HIS A 450 -6.04 29.70 13.15
C HIS A 450 -4.77 29.70 14.01
N LEU A 451 -3.61 29.63 13.35
CA LEU A 451 -2.29 29.68 13.98
C LEU A 451 -1.46 30.83 13.43
N THR A 452 -0.75 31.50 14.34
CA THR A 452 0.39 32.36 14.03
C THR A 452 1.63 31.80 14.75
N ASN A 453 2.80 32.41 14.55
CA ASN A 453 4.04 31.96 15.23
C ASN A 453 4.06 32.24 16.76
N GLN A 454 3.02 32.88 17.31
CA GLN A 454 2.95 33.30 18.72
C GLN A 454 1.59 33.00 19.38
N PHE A 455 0.50 33.07 18.62
CA PHE A 455 -0.87 32.95 19.13
C PHE A 455 -1.66 31.88 18.37
N PHE A 456 -2.44 31.11 19.12
CA PHE A 456 -3.46 30.18 18.63
C PHE A 456 -4.85 30.77 18.86
N PHE A 457 -5.76 30.57 17.91
CA PHE A 457 -7.09 31.15 17.92
C PHE A 457 -8.16 30.13 17.53
N VAL A 458 -9.30 30.18 18.23
CA VAL A 458 -10.49 29.36 18.00
C VAL A 458 -11.66 30.32 17.76
N TYR A 459 -12.53 30.05 16.79
CA TYR A 459 -13.68 30.92 16.50
C TYR A 459 -14.97 30.13 16.20
N GLY A 460 -16.09 30.71 16.66
CA GLY A 460 -17.44 30.20 16.45
C GLY A 460 -18.21 30.98 15.36
N VAL A 461 -19.53 30.90 15.39
CA VAL A 461 -20.43 31.50 14.38
C VAL A 461 -20.45 33.03 14.48
N GLU A 462 -20.65 33.59 15.67
CA GLU A 462 -20.93 35.04 15.83
C GLU A 462 -19.70 35.89 16.20
N HIS A 463 -18.58 35.27 16.59
CA HIS A 463 -17.46 35.96 17.24
C HIS A 463 -16.11 35.68 16.57
N THR A 464 -15.89 36.31 15.41
CA THR A 464 -14.56 36.50 14.81
C THR A 464 -13.96 37.87 15.16
N ASN A 465 -14.06 38.28 16.43
CA ASN A 465 -13.22 39.36 16.94
C ASN A 465 -11.81 38.80 17.17
N LEU A 466 -10.87 39.27 16.32
CA LEU A 466 -8.22 38.89 15.26
C LEU A 466 -7.12 40.04 14.85
N ASP A 467 -6.66 40.90 15.79
CA ASP A 467 -6.00 42.24 15.80
C ASP A 467 -5.84 43.12 14.53
N ASP A 468 -6.39 42.71 13.40
CA ASP A 468 -6.63 43.29 12.08
C ASP A 468 -7.74 42.41 11.44
N TYR A 469 -8.78 42.10 12.22
CA TYR A 469 -9.76 41.04 11.94
C TYR A 469 -10.67 41.36 10.74
N ARG A 470 -11.23 40.29 10.15
CA ARG A 470 -12.28 40.35 9.13
C ARG A 470 -13.45 39.47 9.54
N ILE A 471 -14.63 40.07 9.65
CA ILE A 471 -15.88 39.37 9.98
C ILE A 471 -16.63 39.18 8.68
N VAL A 472 -17.02 37.95 8.35
CA VAL A 472 -18.01 37.65 7.32
C VAL A 472 -19.27 37.21 8.03
N PHE A 473 -20.30 38.05 8.04
CA PHE A 473 -21.63 37.63 8.48
C PHE A 473 -22.28 36.73 7.42
N TRP A 474 -23.06 35.75 7.89
CA TRP A 474 -24.07 35.04 7.11
C TRP A 474 -25.30 34.87 8.01
N SER A 475 -26.51 35.01 7.46
CA SER A 475 -27.78 35.06 8.21
C SER A 475 -28.31 33.69 8.67
N GLY A 476 -27.52 32.62 8.52
CA GLY A 476 -27.84 31.27 9.00
C GLY A 476 -28.84 30.48 8.16
N ASN A 477 -29.42 31.09 7.11
CA ASN A 477 -30.48 30.47 6.31
C ASN A 477 -29.98 30.13 4.90
N MET A 478 -30.16 28.89 4.43
CA MET A 478 -29.61 28.44 3.13
C MET A 478 -30.24 29.11 1.90
N GLU A 479 -31.36 29.79 2.07
CA GLU A 479 -32.02 30.58 1.02
C GLU A 479 -31.53 32.03 0.95
N ASP A 480 -30.84 32.53 1.98
CA ASP A 480 -30.21 33.85 1.97
C ASP A 480 -28.70 33.70 1.74
N THR A 481 -28.27 34.16 0.57
CA THR A 481 -26.88 34.11 0.12
C THR A 481 -26.09 35.36 0.48
N SER A 482 -26.73 36.37 1.10
CA SER A 482 -26.07 37.62 1.42
C SER A 482 -25.06 37.46 2.57
N MET A 483 -23.86 37.97 2.33
CA MET A 483 -22.73 37.97 3.25
C MET A 483 -22.16 39.38 3.38
N LEU A 484 -21.59 39.70 4.54
CA LEU A 484 -21.10 41.05 4.83
C LEU A 484 -19.68 41.01 5.39
N LEU A 485 -18.70 41.49 4.60
CA LEU A 485 -17.29 41.60 4.99
C LEU A 485 -17.03 42.92 5.72
N HIS A 486 -16.94 42.89 7.04
CA HIS A 486 -16.23 43.94 7.78
C HIS A 486 -14.71 43.72 7.67
N THR A 487 -13.94 44.80 7.64
CA THR A 487 -12.47 44.75 7.78
C THR A 487 -12.01 45.76 8.81
N HIS A 488 -11.44 45.28 9.91
CA HIS A 488 -10.79 46.12 10.91
C HIS A 488 -9.28 46.15 10.67
N ARG A 489 -8.64 47.32 10.73
CA ARG A 489 -7.17 47.46 10.78
C ARG A 489 -6.78 48.26 12.02
N LYS A 490 -5.56 48.07 12.52
CA LYS A 490 -4.97 48.69 13.74
C LYS A 490 -5.08 50.22 13.91
N LYS A 491 -5.59 50.97 12.92
CA LYS A 491 -5.83 52.41 13.00
C LYS A 491 -7.24 52.86 12.61
N ARG A 492 -7.96 52.11 11.76
CA ARG A 492 -9.33 52.39 11.27
C ARG A 492 -10.01 51.10 10.78
N SER A 493 -11.33 51.04 10.88
CA SER A 493 -12.17 50.08 10.17
C SER A 493 -12.46 50.57 8.75
N LEU A 494 -12.50 49.65 7.78
CA LEU A 494 -13.11 49.89 6.46
C LEU A 494 -14.64 49.72 6.56
N GLU A 495 -15.36 50.34 5.64
CA GLU A 495 -16.80 50.13 5.49
C GLU A 495 -17.14 48.67 5.12
N PRO A 496 -18.33 48.15 5.52
CA PRO A 496 -18.68 46.75 5.29
C PRO A 496 -19.02 46.49 3.82
N LEU A 497 -18.31 45.56 3.17
CA LEU A 497 -18.60 45.16 1.79
C LEU A 497 -19.59 43.99 1.77
N GLN A 498 -20.77 44.20 1.18
CA GLN A 498 -21.74 43.13 0.97
C GLN A 498 -21.38 42.31 -0.28
N PHE A 499 -21.51 40.99 -0.20
CA PHE A 499 -21.28 40.04 -1.30
C PHE A 499 -22.24 38.84 -1.22
N HIS A 500 -22.37 38.06 -2.30
CA HIS A 500 -23.52 37.16 -2.52
C HIS A 500 -23.23 35.68 -2.73
N SER A 501 -21.98 35.26 -2.92
CA SER A 501 -21.70 33.83 -3.14
C SER A 501 -20.30 33.44 -2.70
N VAL A 502 -19.28 34.19 -3.16
CA VAL A 502 -17.88 33.78 -3.01
C VAL A 502 -16.95 34.99 -2.88
N MET A 503 -15.87 34.78 -2.12
CA MET A 503 -14.80 35.73 -1.80
C MET A 503 -13.44 35.02 -1.68
N VAL A 504 -12.35 35.64 -2.15
CA VAL A 504 -10.97 35.26 -1.80
C VAL A 504 -10.10 36.50 -1.65
N MET A 505 -9.05 36.44 -0.82
CA MET A 505 -8.16 37.56 -0.53
C MET A 505 -6.71 37.19 -0.84
N ALA A 506 -5.95 38.15 -1.33
CA ALA A 506 -4.50 38.01 -1.50
C ALA A 506 -3.76 37.99 -0.16
N ASN A 507 -2.57 37.39 -0.14
CA ASN A 507 -1.67 37.31 1.02
C ASN A 507 -1.28 38.68 1.56
N ASN A 508 -1.21 39.71 0.70
CA ASN A 508 -0.98 41.10 1.12
C ASN A 508 -2.15 41.71 1.93
N ARG A 509 -3.31 41.04 1.99
CA ARG A 509 -4.57 41.47 2.64
C ARG A 509 -5.11 42.83 2.18
N GLN A 510 -4.58 43.40 1.09
CA GLN A 510 -5.04 44.65 0.46
C GLN A 510 -5.90 44.39 -0.78
N VAL A 511 -5.71 43.25 -1.45
CA VAL A 511 -6.51 42.84 -2.63
C VAL A 511 -7.55 41.78 -2.24
N LEU A 512 -8.73 41.92 -2.81
CA LEU A 512 -9.92 41.10 -2.58
C LEU A 512 -10.57 40.78 -3.94
N TYR A 513 -11.08 39.56 -4.10
CA TYR A 513 -11.89 39.16 -5.26
C TYR A 513 -13.21 38.60 -4.73
N ALA A 514 -14.34 39.18 -5.11
CA ALA A 514 -15.66 38.83 -4.58
C ALA A 514 -16.77 38.95 -5.63
N CYS A 515 -17.81 38.12 -5.49
CA CYS A 515 -19.04 38.22 -6.27
C CYS A 515 -20.08 39.06 -5.51
N THR A 516 -20.28 40.31 -5.91
CA THR A 516 -21.07 41.31 -5.18
C THR A 516 -22.42 41.63 -5.81
N THR A 517 -22.69 41.13 -7.01
CA THR A 517 -23.99 41.19 -7.70
C THR A 517 -24.85 39.98 -7.36
N LYS A 518 -26.17 40.18 -7.21
CA LYS A 518 -27.12 39.14 -6.75
C LYS A 518 -27.61 38.20 -7.87
N GLU A 519 -27.63 38.69 -9.11
CA GLU A 519 -28.22 38.03 -10.29
C GLU A 519 -27.21 37.88 -11.45
N ASP A 520 -25.98 38.33 -11.25
CA ASP A 520 -24.84 38.21 -12.18
C ASP A 520 -23.70 37.60 -11.35
N TYR A 521 -23.25 36.36 -11.61
CA TYR A 521 -22.27 35.67 -10.74
C TYR A 521 -20.82 36.13 -10.96
N ARG A 522 -20.64 37.39 -11.34
CA ARG A 522 -19.40 37.98 -11.82
C ARG A 522 -18.42 38.30 -10.70
N VAL A 523 -17.18 37.85 -10.87
CA VAL A 523 -16.10 38.14 -9.92
C VAL A 523 -15.57 39.55 -10.14
N THR A 524 -15.58 40.36 -9.09
CA THR A 524 -15.07 41.73 -9.06
C THR A 524 -13.78 41.79 -8.22
N LYS A 525 -12.75 42.47 -8.73
CA LYS A 525 -11.54 42.81 -7.95
C LYS A 525 -11.75 44.12 -7.19
N TYR A 526 -11.57 44.05 -5.88
CA TYR A 526 -11.53 45.19 -4.97
C TYR A 526 -10.12 45.39 -4.42
N VAL A 527 -9.77 46.65 -4.18
CA VAL A 527 -8.54 47.05 -3.47
C VAL A 527 -8.95 47.88 -2.27
N SER A 528 -8.36 47.62 -1.11
CA SER A 528 -8.54 48.48 0.05
C SER A 528 -7.71 49.74 -0.13
N ASP A 529 -8.34 50.92 -0.19
CA ASP A 529 -7.62 52.16 0.07
C ASP A 529 -7.64 52.47 1.58
N GLU A 530 -6.54 53.03 2.08
CA GLU A 530 -6.39 53.42 3.48
C GLU A 530 -6.78 54.90 3.71
N THR A 531 -7.03 55.68 2.65
CA THR A 531 -7.44 57.09 2.75
C THR A 531 -8.96 57.27 2.71
N SER A 532 -9.67 56.57 1.82
CA SER A 532 -11.13 56.57 1.66
C SER A 532 -11.85 55.69 2.69
N CYS A 533 -11.13 54.77 3.36
CA CYS A 533 -11.68 53.76 4.26
C CYS A 533 -12.69 52.80 3.58
N GLN A 534 -12.65 52.66 2.25
CA GLN A 534 -13.57 51.84 1.48
C GLN A 534 -12.84 50.70 0.71
N TRP A 535 -13.64 49.74 0.26
CA TRP A 535 -13.21 48.74 -0.72
C TRP A 535 -13.48 49.27 -2.13
N GLU A 536 -12.46 49.80 -2.78
CA GLU A 536 -12.58 50.41 -4.10
C GLU A 536 -12.61 49.33 -5.18
N LYS A 537 -13.64 49.38 -6.05
CA LYS A 537 -13.80 48.47 -7.18
C LYS A 537 -12.74 48.81 -8.25
N ALA A 538 -11.76 47.95 -8.41
CA ALA A 538 -10.63 48.16 -9.32
C ALA A 538 -10.94 47.73 -10.76
N PHE A 539 -11.44 46.50 -10.95
CA PHE A 539 -11.98 46.02 -12.23
C PHE A 539 -12.82 44.76 -12.05
N ASP A 540 -13.67 44.46 -13.02
CA ASP A 540 -14.39 43.19 -13.11
C ASP A 540 -13.59 42.17 -13.92
N MET A 541 -13.61 40.90 -13.53
CA MET A 541 -12.96 39.84 -14.29
C MET A 541 -13.62 39.67 -15.69
N PRO A 542 -12.88 39.16 -16.70
CA PRO A 542 -13.44 38.76 -17.98
C PRO A 542 -14.57 37.75 -17.78
N ARG A 543 -15.71 37.97 -18.45
CA ARG A 543 -16.89 37.10 -18.35
C ARG A 543 -16.65 35.75 -19.02
N ALA A 544 -17.04 34.67 -18.36
CA ALA A 544 -17.25 33.38 -19.01
C ALA A 544 -18.67 33.28 -19.58
N PHE A 545 -18.87 32.38 -20.55
CA PHE A 545 -20.17 32.16 -21.20
C PHE A 545 -21.28 31.67 -20.24
N ASN A 546 -20.93 31.14 -19.06
CA ASN A 546 -21.88 30.59 -18.08
C ASN A 546 -22.16 31.53 -16.88
N ASP A 547 -21.55 32.72 -16.80
CA ASP A 547 -21.63 33.60 -15.61
C ASP A 547 -23.06 34.08 -15.28
N ASP A 548 -23.93 34.20 -16.30
CA ASP A 548 -25.34 34.58 -16.14
C ASP A 548 -26.24 33.39 -15.69
N VAL A 549 -25.68 32.18 -15.51
CA VAL A 549 -26.46 30.92 -15.33
C VAL A 549 -25.94 30.03 -14.18
N GLU A 550 -24.64 29.98 -13.94
CA GLU A 550 -24.05 29.06 -12.94
C GLU A 550 -23.56 29.76 -11.68
N TYR A 551 -24.08 29.32 -10.54
CA TYR A 551 -23.62 29.77 -9.23
C TYR A 551 -22.14 29.42 -8.98
N LEU A 552 -21.37 30.41 -8.52
CA LEU A 552 -20.03 30.18 -7.98
C LEU A 552 -20.10 29.52 -6.60
N LEU A 553 -19.24 28.52 -6.37
CA LEU A 553 -19.13 27.78 -5.11
C LEU A 553 -17.89 28.11 -4.28
N GLN A 554 -16.77 28.39 -4.94
CA GLN A 554 -15.49 28.66 -4.29
C GLN A 554 -14.55 29.43 -5.23
N LEU A 555 -13.77 30.35 -4.65
CA LEU A 555 -12.68 31.07 -5.30
C LEU A 555 -11.40 30.72 -4.56
N LYS A 556 -10.31 30.56 -5.32
CA LYS A 556 -8.98 30.24 -4.81
C LYS A 556 -7.96 30.99 -5.66
N LEU A 557 -7.00 31.65 -5.02
CA LEU A 557 -5.81 32.14 -5.71
C LEU A 557 -4.80 30.98 -5.85
N ASP A 558 -4.11 30.92 -6.97
CA ASP A 558 -2.97 30.02 -7.11
C ASP A 558 -1.76 30.53 -6.29
N ARG A 559 -0.77 29.66 -6.09
CA ARG A 559 0.40 29.88 -5.22
C ARG A 559 1.17 31.17 -5.50
N GLU A 560 1.28 31.56 -6.76
CA GLU A 560 2.05 32.75 -7.20
C GLU A 560 1.16 34.01 -7.30
N GLU A 561 -0.13 33.91 -6.98
CA GLU A 561 -1.16 34.96 -7.13
C GLU A 561 -1.34 35.53 -8.55
N GLU A 562 -0.73 34.90 -9.57
CA GLU A 562 -0.96 35.19 -10.98
C GLU A 562 -2.32 34.68 -11.51
N MET A 563 -2.84 33.59 -10.91
CA MET A 563 -4.07 32.93 -11.36
C MET A 563 -5.16 33.02 -10.29
N LEU A 564 -6.36 33.38 -10.73
CA LEU A 564 -7.59 33.25 -9.95
C LEU A 564 -8.41 32.06 -10.48
N LEU A 565 -8.88 31.21 -9.58
CA LEU A 565 -9.59 29.97 -9.90
C LEU A 565 -10.98 29.97 -9.25
N ALA A 566 -12.01 29.73 -10.05
CA ALA A 566 -13.39 29.56 -9.62
C ALA A 566 -13.86 28.11 -9.78
N THR A 567 -14.78 27.71 -8.89
CA THR A 567 -15.52 26.45 -8.97
C THR A 567 -16.99 26.75 -9.23
N CYS A 568 -17.53 26.26 -10.34
CA CYS A 568 -18.93 26.40 -10.76
C CYS A 568 -19.68 25.06 -10.55
N ALA A 569 -20.96 24.99 -10.91
CA ALA A 569 -21.78 23.79 -10.73
C ALA A 569 -21.40 22.65 -11.70
N ASN A 570 -21.21 22.97 -12.98
CA ASN A 570 -20.89 22.03 -14.06
C ASN A 570 -19.42 22.10 -14.51
N GLY A 571 -18.56 22.87 -13.83
CA GLY A 571 -17.18 23.09 -14.26
C GLY A 571 -16.36 23.97 -13.33
N PHE A 572 -15.26 24.50 -13.86
CA PHE A 572 -14.36 25.45 -13.21
C PHE A 572 -14.03 26.59 -14.19
N ILE A 573 -13.61 27.75 -13.67
CA ILE A 573 -13.10 28.87 -14.49
C ILE A 573 -11.73 29.26 -13.97
N ALA A 574 -10.79 29.59 -14.86
CA ALA A 574 -9.48 30.11 -14.50
C ALA A 574 -9.21 31.44 -15.23
N TRP A 575 -8.65 32.43 -14.53
CA TRP A 575 -8.30 33.74 -15.09
C TRP A 575 -6.83 34.07 -14.81
N PHE A 576 -6.11 34.54 -15.83
CA PHE A 576 -4.79 35.14 -15.69
C PHE A 576 -4.92 36.62 -15.27
N LEU A 577 -4.33 36.97 -14.13
CA LEU A 577 -4.48 38.30 -13.51
C LEU A 577 -3.59 39.37 -14.15
N GLU A 578 -2.54 38.98 -14.88
CA GLU A 578 -1.68 39.90 -15.64
C GLU A 578 -2.27 40.29 -17.01
N SER A 579 -2.69 39.31 -17.82
CA SER A 579 -3.10 39.55 -19.21
C SER A 579 -4.45 40.24 -19.34
N LYS A 580 -5.35 40.05 -18.36
CA LYS A 580 -6.72 40.63 -18.29
C LYS A 580 -7.66 40.30 -19.46
N SER A 581 -7.25 39.45 -20.40
CA SER A 581 -7.98 39.20 -21.65
C SER A 581 -9.04 38.12 -21.52
N ASP A 582 -8.68 36.94 -21.01
CA ASP A 582 -9.43 35.70 -21.24
C ASP A 582 -9.84 34.97 -19.95
N ALA A 583 -11.00 34.31 -20.01
CA ALA A 583 -11.52 33.40 -18.99
C ALA A 583 -11.55 31.97 -19.54
N TYR A 584 -10.77 31.07 -18.92
CA TYR A 584 -10.61 29.68 -19.36
C TYR A 584 -11.69 28.82 -18.71
N VAL A 585 -12.63 28.31 -19.49
CA VAL A 585 -13.83 27.59 -18.99
C VAL A 585 -13.63 26.08 -19.11
N LEU A 586 -13.58 25.40 -17.96
CA LEU A 586 -13.19 24.01 -17.82
C LEU A 586 -14.39 23.15 -17.44
N MET A 587 -15.15 22.72 -18.45
CA MET A 587 -16.40 21.97 -18.26
C MET A 587 -16.14 20.52 -17.80
N LEU A 588 -17.03 20.02 -16.92
CA LEU A 588 -17.09 18.60 -16.53
C LEU A 588 -17.93 17.79 -17.53
N PRO A 589 -17.71 16.46 -17.63
CA PRO A 589 -18.56 15.59 -18.45
C PRO A 589 -20.02 15.55 -17.98
N ASN A 590 -20.94 15.36 -18.93
CA ASN A 590 -22.38 15.24 -18.68
C ASN A 590 -22.70 14.26 -17.52
N GLY A 591 -23.49 14.72 -16.54
CA GLY A 591 -23.85 13.94 -15.35
C GLY A 591 -22.86 14.05 -14.16
N VAL A 592 -21.70 14.67 -14.37
CA VAL A 592 -20.76 15.04 -13.31
C VAL A 592 -21.01 16.51 -12.92
N ARG A 593 -21.10 16.79 -11.63
CA ARG A 593 -21.28 18.14 -11.07
C ARG A 593 -20.45 18.30 -9.80
N ASN A 594 -20.05 19.54 -9.54
CA ASN A 594 -19.52 19.96 -8.25
C ASN A 594 -20.67 20.09 -7.24
N ILE A 595 -20.39 19.75 -5.99
CA ILE A 595 -21.38 19.77 -4.90
C ILE A 595 -20.67 20.31 -3.67
N SER A 596 -21.00 21.54 -3.27
CA SER A 596 -20.57 22.10 -2.00
C SER A 596 -21.12 21.29 -0.82
N THR A 597 -20.33 21.20 0.25
CA THR A 597 -20.71 20.51 1.50
C THR A 597 -20.60 21.40 2.73
N LYS A 598 -19.98 22.58 2.61
CA LYS A 598 -19.97 23.68 3.57
C LYS A 598 -19.87 24.99 2.78
N MET A 599 -20.38 26.09 3.32
CA MET A 599 -20.24 27.41 2.68
C MET A 599 -18.76 27.69 2.36
N MET A 600 -18.48 28.32 1.22
CA MET A 600 -17.12 28.61 0.72
C MET A 600 -16.20 27.40 0.44
N CYS A 601 -16.67 26.16 0.64
CA CYS A 601 -15.85 24.94 0.54
C CYS A 601 -16.41 23.98 -0.51
N SER A 602 -15.68 23.83 -1.61
CA SER A 602 -16.06 22.98 -2.75
C SER A 602 -14.94 22.02 -3.15
N ASN A 603 -15.15 21.30 -4.25
CA ASN A 603 -14.14 20.48 -4.90
C ASN A 603 -12.95 21.37 -5.33
N SER A 604 -11.73 21.06 -4.88
CA SER A 604 -10.57 21.95 -5.08
C SER A 604 -9.93 21.77 -6.46
N ILE A 605 -9.56 22.90 -7.08
CA ILE A 605 -8.79 23.03 -8.31
C ILE A 605 -7.37 23.57 -8.04
N MET A 606 -6.45 23.29 -8.97
CA MET A 606 -5.04 23.65 -8.97
C MET A 606 -4.51 23.82 -10.41
N ILE A 607 -3.51 24.67 -10.62
CA ILE A 607 -2.78 24.79 -11.88
C ILE A 607 -1.41 24.10 -11.78
N SER A 608 -0.99 23.41 -12.84
CA SER A 608 0.31 22.76 -12.93
C SER A 608 1.47 23.76 -12.88
N GLY A 609 2.65 23.35 -12.42
CA GLY A 609 3.82 24.24 -12.29
C GLY A 609 4.33 24.82 -13.60
N SER A 610 4.00 24.23 -14.75
CA SER A 610 4.29 24.79 -16.08
C SER A 610 3.16 25.66 -16.66
N LYS A 611 2.05 25.83 -15.94
CA LYS A 611 0.84 26.58 -16.35
C LYS A 611 0.14 26.06 -17.63
N ASN A 612 0.43 24.83 -18.06
CA ASN A 612 -0.21 24.17 -19.20
C ASN A 612 -1.49 23.41 -18.83
N TYR A 613 -1.56 22.83 -17.63
CA TYR A 613 -2.68 21.99 -17.21
C TYR A 613 -3.39 22.53 -15.98
N ALA A 614 -4.72 22.42 -15.98
CA ALA A 614 -5.57 22.58 -14.81
C ALA A 614 -6.03 21.22 -14.29
N VAL A 615 -6.06 21.06 -12.97
CA VAL A 615 -6.33 19.78 -12.30
C VAL A 615 -7.33 19.97 -11.16
N ALA A 616 -8.41 19.20 -11.12
CA ALA A 616 -9.43 19.26 -10.06
C ALA A 616 -9.89 17.89 -9.58
N GLY A 617 -10.17 17.76 -8.28
CA GLY A 617 -10.66 16.53 -7.65
C GLY A 617 -12.18 16.53 -7.51
N VAL A 618 -12.88 15.70 -8.28
CA VAL A 618 -14.36 15.68 -8.32
C VAL A 618 -14.89 14.26 -8.08
N ARG A 619 -15.73 14.12 -7.05
CA ARG A 619 -16.10 12.82 -6.46
C ARG A 619 -14.84 12.03 -6.10
N LYS A 620 -14.56 10.89 -6.74
CA LYS A 620 -13.38 10.04 -6.48
C LYS A 620 -12.25 10.20 -7.51
N ASN A 621 -12.51 10.95 -8.59
CA ASN A 621 -11.63 11.07 -9.75
C ASN A 621 -10.88 12.41 -9.74
N ILE A 622 -9.70 12.43 -10.34
CA ILE A 622 -9.00 13.65 -10.75
C ILE A 622 -9.29 13.89 -12.24
N TYR A 623 -9.64 15.12 -12.58
CA TYR A 623 -9.87 15.61 -13.94
C TYR A 623 -8.74 16.55 -14.34
N VAL A 624 -8.27 16.45 -15.59
CA VAL A 624 -7.12 17.19 -16.11
C VAL A 624 -7.49 17.81 -17.46
N TRP A 625 -7.49 19.14 -17.51
CA TRP A 625 -7.73 19.92 -18.73
C TRP A 625 -6.42 20.56 -19.22
N ASN A 626 -6.29 20.73 -20.54
CA ASN A 626 -5.28 21.61 -21.12
C ASN A 626 -5.82 23.04 -21.06
N LEU A 627 -5.03 23.99 -20.57
CA LEU A 627 -5.42 25.40 -20.53
C LEU A 627 -5.42 26.01 -21.94
N GLU A 628 -4.46 25.67 -22.80
CA GLU A 628 -4.38 26.24 -24.16
C GLU A 628 -5.63 25.95 -25.01
N THR A 629 -6.24 24.77 -24.85
CA THR A 629 -7.45 24.37 -25.60
C THR A 629 -8.73 24.37 -24.77
N SER A 630 -8.65 24.54 -23.45
CA SER A 630 -9.73 24.32 -22.46
C SER A 630 -10.38 22.92 -22.48
N GLU A 631 -9.83 21.96 -23.25
CA GLU A 631 -10.38 20.60 -23.38
C GLU A 631 -9.95 19.68 -22.22
N LEU A 632 -10.86 18.77 -21.85
CA LEU A 632 -10.60 17.70 -20.87
C LEU A 632 -9.76 16.58 -21.50
N VAL A 633 -8.46 16.54 -21.19
CA VAL A 633 -7.50 15.59 -21.78
C VAL A 633 -7.48 14.25 -21.04
N LYS A 634 -7.71 14.25 -19.72
CA LYS A 634 -7.62 13.02 -18.91
C LYS A 634 -8.60 13.01 -17.73
N ILE A 635 -9.13 11.82 -17.45
CA ILE A 635 -9.76 11.46 -16.17
C ILE A 635 -8.91 10.36 -15.55
N LEU A 636 -8.60 10.48 -14.26
CA LEU A 636 -7.84 9.51 -13.47
C LEU A 636 -8.72 9.05 -12.29
N ASP A 637 -8.92 7.73 -12.16
CA ASP A 637 -9.51 7.14 -10.95
C ASP A 637 -8.46 7.15 -9.84
N ALA A 638 -8.56 8.15 -8.97
CA ALA A 638 -7.52 8.51 -8.00
C ALA A 638 -7.73 7.82 -6.65
N HIS A 639 -8.95 7.84 -6.14
CA HIS A 639 -9.30 7.35 -4.82
C HIS A 639 -10.50 6.40 -4.88
N PHE A 640 -10.63 5.54 -3.87
CA PHE A 640 -11.75 4.60 -3.79
C PHE A 640 -13.03 5.26 -3.24
N ALA A 641 -12.90 6.43 -2.62
CA ALA A 641 -14.00 7.25 -2.10
C ALA A 641 -13.76 8.74 -2.38
N ARG A 642 -14.70 9.61 -1.97
CA ARG A 642 -14.67 11.04 -2.31
C ARG A 642 -13.37 11.73 -1.83
N ILE A 643 -12.74 12.47 -2.74
CA ILE A 643 -11.63 13.39 -2.47
C ILE A 643 -12.17 14.53 -1.60
N ILE A 644 -11.47 14.83 -0.52
CA ILE A 644 -11.85 15.88 0.45
C ILE A 644 -11.10 17.18 0.15
N GLN A 645 -9.81 17.10 -0.18
CA GLN A 645 -8.94 18.26 -0.42
C GLN A 645 -7.91 17.93 -1.52
N LEU A 646 -7.53 18.94 -2.31
CA LEU A 646 -6.49 18.89 -3.34
C LEU A 646 -5.56 20.11 -3.26
N GLU A 647 -4.24 19.89 -3.26
CA GLU A 647 -3.21 20.93 -3.09
C GLU A 647 -1.99 20.74 -4.02
N ALA A 648 -1.26 21.84 -4.27
CA ALA A 648 -0.13 21.92 -5.21
C ALA A 648 1.21 21.53 -4.60
N LEU A 649 2.01 20.78 -5.33
CA LEU A 649 3.41 20.48 -5.02
C LEU A 649 4.29 20.75 -6.26
N THR A 650 4.55 22.04 -6.50
CA THR A 650 5.17 22.60 -7.73
C THR A 650 6.58 23.17 -7.45
N ILE A 651 7.62 22.35 -7.37
CA ILE A 651 8.94 22.74 -6.84
C ILE A 651 10.08 22.18 -7.68
N GLY A 652 10.76 23.05 -8.42
CA GLY A 652 11.79 22.65 -9.37
C GLY A 652 11.24 21.61 -10.35
N ASN A 653 11.80 20.41 -10.33
CA ASN A 653 11.35 19.31 -11.20
C ASN A 653 10.07 18.61 -10.69
N TRP A 654 9.59 18.89 -9.48
CA TRP A 654 8.33 18.34 -8.97
C TRP A 654 7.17 19.15 -9.54
N ASN A 655 6.41 18.55 -10.44
CA ASN A 655 5.10 19.04 -10.87
C ASN A 655 4.08 18.01 -10.37
N SER A 656 3.52 18.22 -9.19
CA SER A 656 2.76 17.19 -8.48
C SER A 656 1.54 17.74 -7.74
N VAL A 657 0.57 16.86 -7.50
CA VAL A 657 -0.68 17.12 -6.77
C VAL A 657 -0.77 16.21 -5.56
N VAL A 658 -1.21 16.75 -4.43
CA VAL A 658 -1.55 15.97 -3.23
C VAL A 658 -3.07 15.93 -3.08
N THR A 659 -3.64 14.75 -2.83
CA THR A 659 -5.08 14.55 -2.57
C THR A 659 -5.34 13.75 -1.31
N SER A 660 -6.32 14.16 -0.50
CA SER A 660 -6.86 13.38 0.63
C SER A 660 -8.25 12.83 0.33
N SER A 661 -8.64 11.73 0.97
CA SER A 661 -9.92 11.08 0.71
C SER A 661 -10.56 10.42 1.93
N ILE A 662 -11.85 10.13 1.79
CA ILE A 662 -12.61 9.23 2.65
C ILE A 662 -12.01 7.81 2.68
N ASP A 663 -11.23 7.40 1.66
CA ASP A 663 -10.57 6.08 1.59
C ASP A 663 -9.39 5.88 2.56
N ARG A 664 -9.17 6.84 3.47
CA ARG A 664 -8.17 6.82 4.56
C ARG A 664 -6.72 6.97 4.10
N SER A 665 -6.50 7.33 2.84
CA SER A 665 -5.18 7.62 2.27
C SER A 665 -5.00 9.11 1.91
N VAL A 666 -3.74 9.53 1.85
CA VAL A 666 -3.30 10.72 1.10
C VAL A 666 -2.45 10.23 -0.07
N LYS A 667 -2.73 10.68 -1.29
CA LYS A 667 -1.99 10.26 -2.49
C LYS A 667 -1.26 11.44 -3.12
N VAL A 668 -0.09 11.15 -3.69
CA VAL A 668 0.73 12.14 -4.39
C VAL A 668 0.86 11.72 -5.85
N TRP A 669 0.48 12.62 -6.74
CA TRP A 669 0.37 12.39 -8.19
C TRP A 669 1.40 13.21 -8.94
N ASN A 670 2.18 12.58 -9.82
CA ASN A 670 3.10 13.26 -10.72
C ASN A 670 2.37 13.67 -12.01
N ILE A 671 2.25 14.97 -12.24
CA ILE A 671 1.53 15.57 -13.37
C ILE A 671 2.28 15.35 -14.69
N ASN A 672 3.61 15.25 -14.65
CA ASN A 672 4.42 14.99 -15.85
C ASN A 672 4.17 13.58 -16.44
N ASN A 673 3.71 12.63 -15.62
CA ASN A 673 3.53 11.21 -16.00
C ASN A 673 2.06 10.84 -16.29
N ILE A 674 1.14 11.81 -16.41
CA ILE A 674 -0.31 11.58 -16.66
C ILE A 674 -0.58 10.79 -17.95
N PHE A 675 0.31 10.92 -18.93
CA PHE A 675 0.17 10.31 -20.25
C PHE A 675 0.91 8.96 -20.39
N GLU A 676 1.62 8.50 -19.36
CA GLU A 676 2.21 7.16 -19.37
C GLU A 676 1.12 6.06 -19.37
N GLN A 677 1.43 4.93 -20.02
CA GLN A 677 0.49 3.82 -20.16
C GLN A 677 0.40 3.00 -18.87
N VAL A 678 -0.45 3.43 -17.94
CA VAL A 678 -0.82 2.63 -16.76
C VAL A 678 -1.57 1.37 -17.20
N HIS A 679 -1.17 0.20 -16.69
CA HIS A 679 -1.98 -0.99 -16.87
C HIS A 679 -3.28 -0.89 -16.05
N VAL A 680 -4.41 -1.02 -16.74
CA VAL A 680 -5.74 -0.93 -16.14
C VAL A 680 -6.01 -2.17 -15.28
N ILE A 681 -6.38 -1.92 -14.02
CA ILE A 681 -6.92 -2.91 -13.10
C ILE A 681 -8.44 -2.74 -13.12
N ASP A 682 -9.14 -3.76 -13.58
CA ASP A 682 -10.60 -3.77 -13.63
C ASP A 682 -11.16 -3.74 -12.19
N ARG A 683 -12.21 -2.94 -11.97
CA ARG A 683 -12.91 -2.82 -10.69
C ARG A 683 -14.36 -2.40 -10.90
N HIS A 684 -15.21 -2.67 -9.91
CA HIS A 684 -16.53 -2.07 -9.80
C HIS A 684 -16.46 -0.61 -9.34
N GLU A 685 -17.55 0.12 -9.54
CA GLU A 685 -17.66 1.52 -9.09
C GLU A 685 -18.08 1.65 -7.63
N LEU A 686 -18.73 0.60 -7.10
CA LEU A 686 -19.20 0.45 -5.72
C LEU A 686 -18.57 -0.80 -5.08
N GLN A 687 -18.65 -0.89 -3.75
CA GLN A 687 -18.22 -2.06 -2.99
C GLN A 687 -18.85 -3.36 -3.49
N ILE A 688 -18.07 -4.45 -3.44
CA ILE A 688 -18.59 -5.81 -3.61
C ILE A 688 -19.24 -6.23 -2.29
N ASP A 689 -20.54 -6.57 -2.31
CA ASP A 689 -21.30 -7.03 -1.16
C ASP A 689 -21.30 -8.58 -1.04
N MET A 690 -21.06 -9.32 -2.14
CA MET A 690 -21.03 -10.79 -2.15
C MET A 690 -20.24 -11.36 -3.34
N ILE A 691 -19.65 -12.56 -3.18
CA ILE A 691 -19.03 -13.36 -4.24
C ILE A 691 -19.75 -14.73 -4.33
N SER A 692 -19.89 -15.26 -5.54
CA SER A 692 -20.28 -16.65 -5.82
C SER A 692 -19.37 -17.22 -6.91
N LEU A 693 -18.68 -18.32 -6.62
CA LEU A 693 -17.76 -19.01 -7.54
C LEU A 693 -18.48 -20.12 -8.32
N ALA A 694 -18.09 -20.35 -9.57
CA ALA A 694 -18.41 -21.59 -10.28
C ALA A 694 -17.41 -22.71 -9.92
N GLU A 695 -17.77 -23.97 -10.16
CA GLU A 695 -16.95 -25.14 -9.83
C GLU A 695 -16.20 -25.67 -11.07
N GLU A 696 -16.88 -25.77 -12.21
CA GLU A 696 -16.27 -26.24 -13.47
C GLU A 696 -15.59 -25.13 -14.27
N CYS A 697 -15.88 -23.86 -13.95
CA CYS A 697 -15.36 -22.68 -14.63
C CYS A 697 -14.58 -21.79 -13.65
N ASN A 698 -13.42 -21.29 -14.06
CA ASN A 698 -12.62 -20.31 -13.31
C ASN A 698 -13.24 -18.90 -13.36
N LEU A 699 -14.48 -18.78 -12.89
CA LEU A 699 -15.30 -17.58 -12.94
C LEU A 699 -15.88 -17.25 -11.55
N ALA A 700 -16.07 -15.95 -11.29
CA ALA A 700 -16.86 -15.47 -10.16
C ALA A 700 -17.96 -14.51 -10.61
N ALA A 701 -19.14 -14.64 -9.99
CA ALA A 701 -20.16 -13.61 -9.98
C ALA A 701 -19.98 -12.76 -8.71
N THR A 702 -20.00 -11.43 -8.87
CA THR A 702 -19.91 -10.45 -7.79
C THR A 702 -21.20 -9.65 -7.70
N VAL A 703 -21.67 -9.38 -6.49
CA VAL A 703 -22.82 -8.49 -6.25
C VAL A 703 -22.29 -7.13 -5.84
N THR A 704 -22.82 -6.07 -6.47
CA THR A 704 -22.74 -4.69 -6.00
C THR A 704 -24.15 -4.12 -5.91
N ARG A 705 -24.33 -2.92 -5.33
CA ARG A 705 -25.64 -2.25 -5.26
C ARG A 705 -26.17 -1.69 -6.59
N ASP A 706 -25.48 -1.94 -7.70
CA ASP A 706 -25.75 -1.38 -9.03
C ASP A 706 -25.90 -2.49 -10.08
N CYS A 707 -24.95 -3.43 -10.12
CA CYS A 707 -24.91 -4.51 -11.11
C CYS A 707 -24.25 -5.80 -10.56
N VAL A 708 -24.47 -6.92 -11.26
CA VAL A 708 -23.72 -8.16 -11.08
C VAL A 708 -22.52 -8.17 -12.02
N GLY A 709 -21.29 -8.25 -11.50
CA GLY A 709 -20.09 -8.37 -12.33
C GLY A 709 -19.62 -9.82 -12.50
N ILE A 710 -19.30 -10.21 -13.73
CA ILE A 710 -18.74 -11.53 -14.05
C ILE A 710 -17.22 -11.40 -14.24
N TRP A 711 -16.44 -12.16 -13.48
CA TRP A 711 -14.98 -12.07 -13.42
C TRP A 711 -14.30 -13.35 -13.91
N ASP A 712 -13.19 -13.18 -14.63
CA ASP A 712 -12.21 -14.24 -14.92
C ASP A 712 -11.21 -14.33 -13.77
N LEU A 713 -11.16 -15.48 -13.09
CA LEU A 713 -10.26 -15.71 -11.94
C LEU A 713 -8.80 -15.92 -12.33
N GLN A 714 -8.50 -16.26 -13.59
CA GLN A 714 -7.14 -16.44 -14.09
C GLN A 714 -6.52 -15.14 -14.60
N THR A 715 -7.32 -14.28 -15.23
CA THR A 715 -6.84 -13.01 -15.83
C THR A 715 -7.17 -11.76 -15.02
N GLY A 716 -8.06 -11.86 -14.04
CA GLY A 716 -8.46 -10.74 -13.17
C GLY A 716 -9.39 -9.73 -13.85
N ARG A 717 -9.99 -10.10 -14.98
CA ARG A 717 -10.77 -9.18 -15.81
C ARG A 717 -12.25 -9.26 -15.55
N LEU A 718 -12.91 -8.10 -15.60
CA LEU A 718 -14.36 -7.97 -15.62
C LEU A 718 -14.84 -8.29 -17.05
N ILE A 719 -15.47 -9.45 -17.22
CA ILE A 719 -15.97 -9.94 -18.52
C ILE A 719 -17.16 -9.11 -18.97
N SER A 720 -18.12 -8.90 -18.06
CA SER A 720 -19.33 -8.11 -18.27
C SER A 720 -19.98 -7.67 -16.95
N LYS A 721 -20.80 -6.61 -17.02
CA LYS A 721 -21.71 -6.14 -15.97
C LYS A 721 -23.14 -6.48 -16.40
N LEU A 722 -23.90 -7.17 -15.57
CA LEU A 722 -25.32 -7.46 -15.79
C LEU A 722 -26.19 -6.57 -14.90
N ALA A 723 -27.10 -5.83 -15.53
CA ALA A 723 -28.19 -5.07 -14.92
C ALA A 723 -29.34 -4.98 -15.95
N ASP A 724 -30.58 -5.13 -15.51
CA ASP A 724 -31.78 -5.06 -16.34
C ASP A 724 -32.35 -3.62 -16.36
N SER A 725 -32.11 -2.85 -15.29
CA SER A 725 -32.38 -1.41 -15.22
C SER A 725 -31.22 -0.56 -15.81
N PRO A 726 -31.46 0.28 -16.84
CA PRO A 726 -30.45 1.20 -17.36
C PRO A 726 -30.16 2.42 -16.45
N LEU A 727 -30.96 2.62 -15.39
CA LEU A 727 -30.76 3.68 -14.39
C LEU A 727 -29.98 3.18 -13.16
N GLY A 728 -29.39 1.98 -13.25
CA GLY A 728 -28.90 1.22 -12.09
C GLY A 728 -30.06 0.58 -11.32
N ALA A 729 -29.75 -0.47 -10.56
CA ALA A 729 -30.74 -1.16 -9.73
C ALA A 729 -30.12 -1.81 -8.50
N ILE A 730 -30.90 -1.89 -7.42
CA ILE A 730 -30.43 -2.43 -6.15
C ILE A 730 -30.40 -3.96 -6.25
N VAL A 731 -29.29 -4.51 -6.73
CA VAL A 731 -28.99 -5.93 -6.60
C VAL A 731 -28.64 -6.21 -5.14
N THR A 732 -29.25 -7.25 -4.56
CA THR A 732 -29.03 -7.63 -3.14
C THR A 732 -28.36 -8.99 -2.96
N HIS A 733 -28.55 -9.89 -3.92
CA HIS A 733 -27.98 -11.25 -3.95
C HIS A 733 -27.80 -11.68 -5.40
N ALA A 734 -26.80 -12.51 -5.65
CA ALA A 734 -26.69 -13.30 -6.87
C ALA A 734 -25.92 -14.60 -6.60
N CYS A 735 -26.17 -15.62 -7.41
CA CYS A 735 -25.38 -16.84 -7.45
C CYS A 735 -25.11 -17.26 -8.89
N MET A 736 -24.00 -17.95 -9.12
CA MET A 736 -23.67 -18.56 -10.40
C MET A 736 -23.77 -20.09 -10.31
N THR A 737 -24.28 -20.73 -11.36
CA THR A 737 -24.40 -22.19 -11.43
C THR A 737 -23.02 -22.87 -11.48
N HIS A 738 -22.91 -24.13 -11.05
CA HIS A 738 -21.62 -24.86 -11.01
C HIS A 738 -20.93 -24.94 -12.39
N ASP A 739 -21.71 -25.06 -13.47
CA ASP A 739 -21.25 -25.03 -14.88
C ASP A 739 -20.90 -23.61 -15.39
N GLY A 740 -21.13 -22.58 -14.57
CA GLY A 740 -20.96 -21.17 -14.88
C GLY A 740 -21.82 -20.65 -16.04
N LYS A 741 -22.88 -21.36 -16.46
CA LYS A 741 -23.67 -21.01 -17.66
C LYS A 741 -24.80 -20.02 -17.35
N TYR A 742 -25.37 -20.11 -16.16
CA TYR A 742 -26.48 -19.26 -15.72
C TYR A 742 -26.13 -18.53 -14.42
N ILE A 743 -26.73 -17.36 -14.24
CA ILE A 743 -26.62 -16.56 -13.01
C ILE A 743 -28.05 -16.22 -12.57
N VAL A 744 -28.36 -16.44 -11.30
CA VAL A 744 -29.63 -15.98 -10.71
C VAL A 744 -29.32 -14.76 -9.85
N SER A 745 -29.99 -13.64 -10.09
CA SER A 745 -29.85 -12.42 -9.29
C SER A 745 -31.19 -11.92 -8.76
N THR A 746 -31.14 -11.07 -7.74
CA THR A 746 -32.30 -10.33 -7.22
C THR A 746 -32.07 -8.84 -7.32
N GLU A 747 -32.78 -8.19 -8.25
CA GLU A 747 -32.54 -6.82 -8.71
C GLU A 747 -33.82 -5.97 -8.53
N SER A 748 -33.73 -4.92 -7.69
CA SER A 748 -34.84 -3.98 -7.40
C SER A 748 -36.19 -4.63 -7.01
N GLY A 749 -36.17 -5.85 -6.49
CA GLY A 749 -37.37 -6.61 -6.10
C GLY A 749 -37.87 -7.62 -7.14
N ASN A 750 -37.18 -7.78 -8.27
CA ASN A 750 -37.36 -8.89 -9.20
C ASN A 750 -36.35 -10.01 -8.93
N ILE A 751 -36.71 -11.24 -9.28
CA ILE A 751 -35.76 -12.34 -9.51
C ILE A 751 -35.50 -12.43 -11.00
N LEU A 752 -34.23 -12.49 -11.38
CA LEU A 752 -33.76 -12.60 -12.75
C LEU A 752 -32.91 -13.86 -12.92
N ILE A 753 -33.10 -14.60 -14.02
CA ILE A 753 -32.18 -15.67 -14.44
C ILE A 753 -31.53 -15.25 -15.75
N TRP A 754 -30.21 -15.11 -15.73
CA TRP A 754 -29.39 -14.63 -16.83
C TRP A 754 -28.69 -15.78 -17.55
N ASN A 755 -28.58 -15.68 -18.87
CA ASN A 755 -27.67 -16.49 -19.67
C ASN A 755 -26.31 -15.79 -19.77
N ARG A 756 -25.25 -16.37 -19.18
CA ARG A 756 -23.90 -15.77 -19.18
C ARG A 756 -23.28 -15.62 -20.57
N ILE A 757 -23.77 -16.34 -21.58
CA ILE A 757 -23.21 -16.32 -22.94
C ILE A 757 -23.90 -15.28 -23.85
N THR A 758 -25.19 -15.00 -23.63
CA THR A 758 -25.93 -13.98 -24.40
C THR A 758 -26.15 -12.68 -23.63
N GLU A 759 -25.82 -12.66 -22.33
CA GLU A 759 -25.94 -11.51 -21.42
C GLU A 759 -27.39 -10.99 -21.28
N GLN A 760 -28.36 -11.84 -21.64
CA GLN A 760 -29.79 -11.58 -21.59
C GLN A 760 -30.46 -12.29 -20.42
N VAL A 761 -31.52 -11.66 -19.90
CA VAL A 761 -32.48 -12.26 -18.97
C VAL A 761 -33.33 -13.29 -19.72
N LEU A 762 -33.32 -14.53 -19.25
CA LEU A 762 -34.21 -15.61 -19.72
C LEU A 762 -35.53 -15.67 -18.94
N PHE A 763 -35.51 -15.25 -17.68
CA PHE A 763 -36.65 -15.31 -16.77
C PHE A 763 -36.66 -14.11 -15.84
N LYS A 764 -37.82 -13.49 -15.65
CA LYS A 764 -38.06 -12.34 -14.77
C LYS A 764 -39.42 -12.49 -14.08
N GLU A 765 -39.43 -12.44 -12.75
CA GLU A 765 -40.67 -12.42 -11.95
C GLU A 765 -40.48 -11.49 -10.74
N GLU A 766 -41.52 -10.72 -10.38
CA GLU A 766 -41.48 -9.88 -9.19
C GLU A 766 -41.52 -10.74 -7.93
N GLN A 767 -40.52 -10.59 -7.06
CA GLN A 767 -40.48 -11.19 -5.74
C GLN A 767 -39.77 -10.25 -4.77
N GLN A 768 -40.52 -9.28 -4.23
CA GLN A 768 -39.94 -8.26 -3.36
C GLN A 768 -39.29 -8.82 -2.10
N HIS A 769 -38.39 -8.03 -1.51
CA HIS A 769 -37.82 -8.24 -0.17
C HIS A 769 -37.09 -9.59 0.04
N VAL A 770 -36.40 -10.11 -0.97
CA VAL A 770 -35.51 -11.29 -0.83
C VAL A 770 -34.40 -11.01 0.20
N ARG A 771 -34.17 -11.98 1.08
CA ARG A 771 -33.16 -11.95 2.17
C ARG A 771 -32.16 -13.11 2.12
N GLN A 772 -32.37 -14.06 1.22
CA GLN A 772 -31.45 -15.15 0.94
C GLN A 772 -31.75 -15.71 -0.45
N LEU A 773 -30.68 -16.06 -1.17
CA LEU A 773 -30.74 -16.80 -2.43
C LEU A 773 -29.71 -17.94 -2.38
N MET A 774 -30.10 -19.15 -2.81
CA MET A 774 -29.32 -20.38 -2.61
C MET A 774 -29.54 -21.37 -3.75
N LEU A 775 -28.48 -22.02 -4.23
CA LEU A 775 -28.55 -23.08 -5.24
C LEU A 775 -28.76 -24.45 -4.59
N VAL A 776 -29.48 -25.34 -5.29
CA VAL A 776 -29.86 -26.67 -4.82
C VAL A 776 -29.75 -27.67 -5.99
N GLU A 777 -29.59 -28.97 -5.68
CA GLU A 777 -29.52 -30.07 -6.68
C GLU A 777 -28.54 -29.75 -7.84
N ASN A 778 -27.26 -29.58 -7.48
CA ASN A 778 -26.16 -29.29 -8.40
C ASN A 778 -26.41 -28.07 -9.31
N SER A 779 -27.15 -27.07 -8.84
CA SER A 779 -27.58 -25.87 -9.59
C SER A 779 -28.66 -26.09 -10.66
N SER A 780 -29.35 -27.22 -10.67
CA SER A 780 -30.59 -27.39 -11.47
C SER A 780 -31.76 -26.57 -10.90
N LYS A 781 -31.68 -26.19 -9.62
CA LYS A 781 -32.71 -25.45 -8.88
C LYS A 781 -32.11 -24.36 -8.01
N PHE A 782 -32.94 -23.40 -7.64
CA PHE A 782 -32.62 -22.40 -6.62
C PHE A 782 -33.79 -22.17 -5.67
N ILE A 783 -33.46 -21.59 -4.52
CA ILE A 783 -34.38 -21.15 -3.49
C ILE A 783 -34.16 -19.65 -3.25
N ALA A 784 -35.24 -18.89 -3.28
CA ALA A 784 -35.28 -17.48 -2.91
C ALA A 784 -36.24 -17.26 -1.74
N VAL A 785 -35.75 -16.66 -0.66
CA VAL A 785 -36.52 -16.46 0.58
C VAL A 785 -36.80 -14.98 0.79
N SER A 786 -38.07 -14.58 0.78
CA SER A 786 -38.52 -13.21 1.02
C SER A 786 -39.03 -13.02 2.46
N ARG A 787 -38.74 -11.85 3.03
CA ARG A 787 -39.30 -11.40 4.32
C ARG A 787 -39.67 -9.92 4.23
N PRO A 788 -40.96 -9.55 4.32
CA PRO A 788 -41.41 -8.17 4.34
C PRO A 788 -40.68 -7.30 5.38
N LYS A 789 -40.58 -6.00 5.12
CA LYS A 789 -40.16 -5.02 6.13
C LYS A 789 -41.24 -4.93 7.22
N ASN A 790 -40.83 -4.80 8.48
CA ASN A 790 -41.73 -4.36 9.54
C ASN A 790 -42.05 -2.86 9.36
N PRO A 791 -43.20 -2.38 9.85
CA PRO A 791 -43.42 -0.95 10.09
C PRO A 791 -42.39 -0.37 11.05
N ALA A 792 -42.04 0.90 10.88
CA ALA A 792 -41.20 1.62 11.84
C ALA A 792 -41.90 1.75 13.21
N GLY A 793 -41.12 1.69 14.30
CA GLY A 793 -41.63 1.80 15.67
C GLY A 793 -42.27 0.54 16.27
N VAL A 794 -42.52 -0.53 15.50
CA VAL A 794 -43.14 -1.77 16.01
C VAL A 794 -42.10 -2.83 16.33
N GLU A 795 -41.70 -2.91 17.61
CA GLU A 795 -40.82 -3.97 18.11
C GLU A 795 -41.53 -5.32 18.22
N ASN A 796 -40.77 -6.42 18.06
CA ASN A 796 -41.22 -7.80 18.29
C ASN A 796 -42.43 -8.31 17.47
N MET A 797 -42.70 -7.73 16.31
CA MET A 797 -43.70 -8.26 15.36
C MET A 797 -43.31 -9.66 14.84
N LYS A 798 -44.30 -10.54 14.65
CA LYS A 798 -44.14 -11.79 13.90
C LYS A 798 -44.35 -11.51 12.41
N THR A 799 -43.33 -11.75 11.61
CA THR A 799 -43.39 -11.59 10.15
C THR A 799 -43.48 -12.97 9.51
N ILE A 800 -44.36 -13.17 8.54
CA ILE A 800 -44.32 -14.37 7.68
C ILE A 800 -43.17 -14.18 6.68
N ALA A 801 -42.31 -15.19 6.55
CA ALA A 801 -41.35 -15.30 5.47
C ALA A 801 -41.85 -16.33 4.46
N THR A 802 -41.62 -16.04 3.17
CA THR A 802 -42.08 -16.86 2.04
C THR A 802 -40.87 -17.38 1.28
N LEU A 803 -40.78 -18.71 1.16
CA LEU A 803 -39.71 -19.42 0.47
C LEU A 803 -40.27 -19.94 -0.86
N PHE A 804 -39.58 -19.64 -1.96
CA PHE A 804 -39.93 -20.12 -3.30
C PHE A 804 -38.82 -21.02 -3.81
N MET A 805 -39.15 -22.25 -4.23
CA MET A 805 -38.22 -23.15 -4.92
C MET A 805 -38.54 -23.20 -6.42
N ARG A 806 -37.52 -23.05 -7.26
CA ARG A 806 -37.64 -22.86 -8.71
C ARG A 806 -36.57 -23.64 -9.47
N THR A 807 -36.84 -23.99 -10.73
CA THR A 807 -35.86 -24.60 -11.65
C THR A 807 -35.03 -23.56 -12.40
N ILE A 808 -33.88 -23.99 -12.90
CA ILE A 808 -33.01 -23.25 -13.84
C ILE A 808 -32.94 -24.05 -15.14
N PRO A 809 -33.05 -23.43 -16.33
CA PRO A 809 -33.17 -21.99 -16.59
C PRO A 809 -34.61 -21.44 -16.57
N ASP A 810 -35.62 -22.30 -16.63
CA ASP A 810 -37.02 -21.90 -16.96
C ASP A 810 -37.72 -21.09 -15.85
N GLY A 811 -37.13 -20.96 -14.66
CA GLY A 811 -37.69 -20.24 -13.50
C GLY A 811 -38.96 -20.85 -12.89
N LYS A 812 -39.43 -21.98 -13.44
CA LYS A 812 -40.68 -22.65 -13.08
C LYS A 812 -40.73 -22.96 -11.58
N ARG A 813 -41.74 -22.41 -10.91
CA ARG A 813 -42.00 -22.57 -9.48
C ARG A 813 -42.41 -24.02 -9.20
N MET A 814 -41.69 -24.70 -8.30
CA MET A 814 -42.02 -26.05 -7.85
C MET A 814 -43.00 -26.03 -6.67
N PHE A 815 -42.68 -25.24 -5.64
CA PHE A 815 -43.55 -25.00 -4.49
C PHE A 815 -43.21 -23.68 -3.80
N THR A 816 -44.13 -23.20 -2.96
CA THR A 816 -43.93 -22.06 -2.05
C THR A 816 -44.22 -22.52 -0.62
N LEU A 817 -43.38 -22.13 0.34
CA LEU A 817 -43.56 -22.41 1.76
C LEU A 817 -43.66 -21.11 2.55
N GLU A 818 -44.55 -21.09 3.54
CA GLU A 818 -44.67 -19.98 4.48
C GLU A 818 -44.26 -20.41 5.89
N TYR A 819 -43.51 -19.56 6.59
CA TYR A 819 -43.11 -19.80 7.97
C TYR A 819 -42.99 -18.51 8.78
N LEU A 820 -43.31 -18.61 10.08
CA LEU A 820 -43.28 -17.47 11.00
C LEU A 820 -41.84 -17.18 11.44
N VAL A 821 -41.32 -16.02 11.07
CA VAL A 821 -40.01 -15.51 11.49
C VAL A 821 -40.16 -14.48 12.60
N ARG A 822 -39.22 -14.53 13.55
CA ARG A 822 -39.09 -13.53 14.62
C ARG A 822 -38.44 -12.28 14.07
N SER A 823 -39.07 -11.12 14.23
CA SER A 823 -38.52 -9.83 13.80
C SER A 823 -38.37 -8.91 15.01
N HIS A 824 -37.13 -8.63 15.41
CA HIS A 824 -36.81 -7.57 16.35
C HIS A 824 -35.71 -6.67 15.79
N THR A 825 -35.74 -5.42 16.23
CA THR A 825 -34.73 -4.38 16.01
C THR A 825 -33.34 -4.92 16.33
N GLY A 826 -32.45 -4.96 15.33
CA GLY A 826 -31.04 -5.35 15.50
C GLY A 826 -30.64 -6.79 15.15
N THR A 827 -31.55 -7.74 14.92
CA THR A 827 -31.13 -9.08 14.43
C THR A 827 -31.08 -9.19 12.91
N PRO A 828 -30.04 -9.85 12.34
CA PRO A 828 -30.01 -10.19 10.92
C PRO A 828 -31.08 -11.24 10.58
N PHE A 829 -31.32 -11.42 9.27
CA PHE A 829 -32.09 -12.57 8.81
C PHE A 829 -31.32 -13.87 9.08
N ARG A 830 -32.05 -14.92 9.49
CA ARG A 830 -31.48 -16.23 9.81
C ARG A 830 -31.74 -17.14 8.61
N ASN A 831 -30.67 -17.57 7.94
CA ASN A 831 -30.77 -18.31 6.69
C ASN A 831 -31.44 -19.69 6.87
N VAL A 832 -32.21 -20.09 5.84
CA VAL A 832 -32.72 -21.44 5.63
C VAL A 832 -31.60 -22.31 5.07
N VAL A 833 -31.52 -23.57 5.50
CA VAL A 833 -30.35 -24.43 5.27
C VAL A 833 -30.78 -25.80 4.74
N MET A 834 -30.05 -26.32 3.75
CA MET A 834 -30.20 -27.69 3.24
C MET A 834 -29.41 -28.69 4.10
N THR A 835 -29.87 -29.93 4.21
CA THR A 835 -29.03 -31.04 4.68
C THR A 835 -27.97 -31.43 3.64
N SER A 836 -26.88 -32.07 4.05
CA SER A 836 -25.74 -32.40 3.17
C SER A 836 -26.05 -33.41 2.06
N ASP A 837 -27.19 -34.10 2.14
CA ASP A 837 -27.76 -34.99 1.12
C ASP A 837 -28.85 -34.31 0.26
N ASN A 838 -29.11 -33.01 0.48
CA ASN A 838 -30.24 -32.26 -0.06
C ASN A 838 -31.65 -32.83 0.26
N SER A 839 -31.82 -33.77 1.19
CA SER A 839 -33.14 -34.36 1.51
C SER A 839 -34.12 -33.39 2.19
N PHE A 840 -33.61 -32.50 3.05
CA PHE A 840 -34.44 -31.69 3.95
C PHE A 840 -34.07 -30.20 3.94
N LEU A 841 -35.12 -29.38 4.00
CA LEU A 841 -35.06 -27.93 4.17
C LEU A 841 -35.27 -27.57 5.64
N ILE A 842 -34.34 -26.80 6.22
CA ILE A 842 -34.27 -26.46 7.64
C ILE A 842 -34.48 -24.95 7.80
N ALA A 843 -35.67 -24.54 8.25
CA ALA A 843 -36.04 -23.14 8.41
C ALA A 843 -36.02 -22.69 9.89
N PRO A 844 -35.26 -21.64 10.26
CA PRO A 844 -35.30 -21.05 11.60
C PRO A 844 -36.57 -20.20 11.77
N ALA A 845 -37.42 -20.56 12.74
CA ALA A 845 -38.77 -20.01 12.88
C ALA A 845 -39.11 -19.65 14.34
N SER A 846 -40.28 -19.04 14.56
CA SER A 846 -40.82 -18.66 15.86
C SER A 846 -42.02 -19.54 16.27
N ASP A 847 -42.17 -19.78 17.57
CA ASP A 847 -43.27 -20.57 18.13
C ASP A 847 -44.20 -19.78 19.07
N LYS A 848 -45.28 -20.43 19.52
CA LYS A 848 -46.19 -19.88 20.54
C LYS A 848 -45.38 -19.53 21.81
N GLY A 849 -45.47 -18.28 22.25
CA GLY A 849 -44.68 -17.74 23.36
C GLY A 849 -43.32 -17.12 22.98
N ASN A 850 -43.09 -16.75 21.72
CA ASN A 850 -41.87 -16.07 21.24
C ASN A 850 -40.56 -16.80 21.61
N ARG A 851 -40.53 -18.10 21.34
CA ARG A 851 -39.33 -18.93 21.44
C ARG A 851 -38.91 -19.38 20.05
N ASP A 852 -37.60 -19.44 19.82
CA ASP A 852 -37.04 -19.94 18.57
C ASP A 852 -37.29 -21.46 18.43
N CYS A 853 -37.53 -21.88 17.20
CA CYS A 853 -37.77 -23.26 16.82
C CYS A 853 -37.20 -23.52 15.43
N VAL A 854 -37.03 -24.79 15.10
CA VAL A 854 -36.59 -25.23 13.77
C VAL A 854 -37.75 -25.96 13.12
N ILE A 855 -38.10 -25.57 11.89
CA ILE A 855 -39.07 -26.26 11.07
C ILE A 855 -38.32 -27.04 9.99
N ILE A 856 -38.67 -28.31 9.81
CA ILE A 856 -38.09 -29.20 8.81
C ILE A 856 -39.16 -29.51 7.76
N TYR A 857 -38.83 -29.21 6.50
CA TYR A 857 -39.61 -29.53 5.32
C TYR A 857 -38.86 -30.56 4.47
N ASN A 858 -39.59 -31.32 3.65
CA ASN A 858 -39.02 -32.13 2.58
C ASN A 858 -38.51 -31.19 1.47
N ALA A 859 -37.27 -31.38 0.99
CA ALA A 859 -36.71 -30.51 -0.04
C ALA A 859 -37.35 -30.72 -1.42
N ASN A 860 -37.77 -31.93 -1.76
CA ASN A 860 -38.30 -32.27 -3.07
C ASN A 860 -39.80 -31.91 -3.22
N THR A 861 -40.58 -32.06 -2.15
CA THR A 861 -42.04 -31.86 -2.17
C THR A 861 -42.53 -30.65 -1.40
N GLY A 862 -41.65 -29.97 -0.65
CA GLY A 862 -42.02 -28.88 0.26
C GLY A 862 -42.84 -29.32 1.49
N ALA A 863 -43.18 -30.60 1.63
CA ALA A 863 -44.07 -31.07 2.69
C ALA A 863 -43.48 -30.83 4.09
N LEU A 864 -44.28 -30.30 5.02
CA LEU A 864 -43.90 -30.09 6.42
C LEU A 864 -43.72 -31.44 7.13
N ILE A 865 -42.49 -31.74 7.58
CA ILE A 865 -42.16 -33.00 8.27
C ILE A 865 -42.27 -32.83 9.78
N SER A 866 -41.71 -31.75 10.34
CA SER A 866 -41.84 -31.47 11.78
C SER A 866 -41.47 -30.05 12.17
N LYS A 867 -41.98 -29.62 13.33
CA LYS A 867 -41.56 -28.42 14.06
C LYS A 867 -40.92 -28.84 15.38
N ILE A 868 -39.71 -28.37 15.65
CA ILE A 868 -38.91 -28.72 16.84
C ILE A 868 -38.64 -27.44 17.64
N PRO A 869 -39.31 -27.22 18.79
CA PRO A 869 -39.07 -26.04 19.63
C PRO A 869 -37.77 -26.18 20.40
N ILE A 870 -36.95 -25.11 20.45
CA ILE A 870 -35.71 -25.12 21.21
C ILE A 870 -36.04 -24.90 22.70
N LYS A 871 -35.79 -25.93 23.51
CA LYS A 871 -36.02 -25.94 24.97
C LYS A 871 -34.71 -26.24 25.72
N LEU A 872 -33.64 -25.52 25.36
CA LEU A 872 -32.30 -25.72 25.91
C LEU A 872 -31.97 -24.64 26.97
N PRO A 873 -31.49 -25.02 28.17
CA PRO A 873 -31.18 -24.06 29.22
C PRO A 873 -30.00 -23.16 28.82
N GLY A 874 -30.19 -21.84 28.95
CA GLY A 874 -29.19 -20.83 28.58
C GLY A 874 -29.06 -20.55 27.07
N PHE A 875 -29.88 -21.18 26.20
CA PHE A 875 -29.93 -20.85 24.78
C PHE A 875 -30.95 -19.73 24.54
N LYS A 876 -30.48 -18.52 24.22
CA LYS A 876 -31.35 -17.34 24.01
C LYS A 876 -32.04 -17.35 22.64
N ASP A 877 -31.23 -17.42 21.59
CA ASP A 877 -31.63 -17.17 20.21
C ASP A 877 -30.74 -17.96 19.24
N ILE A 878 -31.28 -18.35 18.08
CA ILE A 878 -30.51 -18.88 16.96
C ILE A 878 -29.76 -17.72 16.29
N LEU A 879 -28.45 -17.88 16.05
CA LEU A 879 -27.67 -17.04 15.15
C LEU A 879 -27.64 -17.66 13.75
N CYS A 880 -27.18 -18.91 13.65
CA CYS A 880 -27.10 -19.65 12.40
C CYS A 880 -27.40 -21.15 12.59
N ILE A 881 -27.55 -21.84 11.47
CA ILE A 881 -27.76 -23.29 11.36
C ILE A 881 -26.70 -23.80 10.38
N THR A 882 -26.10 -24.96 10.64
CA THR A 882 -25.13 -25.59 9.74
C THR A 882 -25.40 -27.10 9.62
N PRO A 883 -25.44 -27.69 8.42
CA PRO A 883 -25.64 -29.14 8.28
C PRO A 883 -24.35 -29.89 8.60
N MET A 884 -24.43 -31.09 9.20
CA MET A 884 -23.24 -31.91 9.47
C MET A 884 -22.85 -32.71 8.21
N PRO A 885 -21.67 -32.48 7.58
CA PRO A 885 -21.34 -33.12 6.30
C PRO A 885 -21.48 -34.64 6.31
N ASN A 886 -20.81 -35.32 7.25
CA ASN A 886 -20.80 -36.79 7.38
C ASN A 886 -22.15 -37.42 7.74
N LYS A 887 -23.15 -36.63 8.16
CA LYS A 887 -24.41 -37.14 8.73
C LYS A 887 -25.56 -36.20 8.35
N PRO A 888 -26.22 -36.42 7.20
CA PRO A 888 -27.22 -35.48 6.70
C PRO A 888 -28.39 -35.24 7.65
N HIS A 889 -28.76 -36.25 8.46
CA HIS A 889 -29.82 -36.11 9.46
C HIS A 889 -29.40 -35.34 10.73
N TRP A 890 -28.15 -34.87 10.83
CA TRP A 890 -27.62 -34.11 11.96
C TRP A 890 -27.35 -32.66 11.59
N VAL A 891 -27.73 -31.74 12.48
CA VAL A 891 -27.69 -30.30 12.23
C VAL A 891 -27.11 -29.58 13.45
N GLY A 892 -26.14 -28.70 13.23
CA GLY A 892 -25.73 -27.71 14.22
C GLY A 892 -26.72 -26.56 14.30
N ILE A 893 -27.27 -26.31 15.49
CA ILE A 893 -28.02 -25.09 15.81
C ILE A 893 -27.12 -24.21 16.68
N ILE A 894 -26.72 -23.05 16.17
CA ILE A 894 -25.73 -22.17 16.80
C ILE A 894 -26.43 -20.98 17.47
N GLY A 895 -26.13 -20.77 18.75
CA GLY A 895 -26.48 -19.55 19.49
C GLY A 895 -25.23 -18.71 19.77
N SER A 896 -25.33 -17.73 20.67
CA SER A 896 -24.24 -16.77 20.97
C SER A 896 -22.91 -17.42 21.39
N ASP A 897 -22.95 -18.34 22.34
CA ASP A 897 -21.75 -18.86 23.03
C ASP A 897 -21.60 -20.38 22.90
N LYS A 898 -22.61 -21.06 22.35
CA LYS A 898 -22.76 -22.52 22.31
C LYS A 898 -23.55 -22.94 21.07
N GLY A 899 -23.13 -24.01 20.41
CA GLY A 899 -23.89 -24.70 19.37
C GLY A 899 -24.37 -26.07 19.86
N THR A 900 -25.51 -26.54 19.39
CA THR A 900 -26.08 -27.85 19.78
C THR A 900 -26.38 -28.69 18.54
N ILE A 901 -25.91 -29.94 18.51
CA ILE A 901 -26.24 -30.87 17.44
C ILE A 901 -27.62 -31.48 17.70
N LEU A 902 -28.52 -31.36 16.72
CA LEU A 902 -29.85 -31.95 16.68
C LEU A 902 -29.87 -33.11 15.68
N ASP A 903 -30.42 -34.26 16.07
CA ASP A 903 -30.83 -35.34 15.16
C ASP A 903 -32.24 -35.02 14.65
N ILE A 904 -32.38 -34.70 13.34
CA ILE A 904 -33.65 -34.38 12.68
C ILE A 904 -34.65 -35.53 12.85
N ASN A 905 -34.24 -36.73 12.44
CA ASN A 905 -35.14 -37.89 12.34
C ASN A 905 -35.61 -38.33 13.72
N LYS A 906 -34.72 -38.33 14.72
CA LYS A 906 -35.04 -38.70 16.11
C LYS A 906 -35.61 -37.55 16.93
N LYS A 907 -35.61 -36.33 16.39
CA LYS A 907 -36.08 -35.08 17.04
C LYS A 907 -35.42 -34.84 18.41
N LYS A 908 -34.14 -35.21 18.54
CA LYS A 908 -33.38 -35.22 19.81
C LYS A 908 -32.08 -34.44 19.71
N PHE A 909 -31.86 -33.55 20.68
CA PHE A 909 -30.57 -32.90 20.89
C PHE A 909 -29.55 -33.93 21.38
N ILE A 910 -28.39 -33.99 20.74
CA ILE A 910 -27.36 -35.02 20.95
C ILE A 910 -26.28 -34.52 21.92
N ARG A 911 -25.89 -33.25 21.79
CA ARG A 911 -24.83 -32.59 22.56
C ARG A 911 -24.85 -31.08 22.34
N THR A 912 -24.49 -30.34 23.38
CA THR A 912 -24.16 -28.91 23.28
C THR A 912 -22.65 -28.75 23.41
N ILE A 913 -22.08 -27.90 22.56
CA ILE A 913 -20.65 -27.67 22.36
C ILE A 913 -20.40 -26.18 22.65
N PRO A 914 -19.54 -25.83 23.62
CA PRO A 914 -19.18 -24.43 23.88
C PRO A 914 -18.35 -23.87 22.72
N LYS A 915 -18.36 -22.54 22.55
CA LYS A 915 -17.51 -21.82 21.57
C LYS A 915 -17.75 -22.23 20.09
N TRP A 916 -18.87 -22.85 19.72
CA TRP A 916 -19.10 -23.23 18.31
C TRP A 916 -19.76 -22.08 17.53
N CYS A 917 -19.03 -21.49 16.58
CA CYS A 917 -19.50 -20.36 15.75
C CYS A 917 -20.06 -20.76 14.37
N GLY A 918 -20.43 -22.02 14.16
CA GLY A 918 -21.12 -22.49 12.94
C GLY A 918 -20.24 -22.94 11.78
N ASN A 919 -18.94 -22.63 11.79
CA ASN A 919 -17.97 -23.27 10.91
C ASN A 919 -17.90 -24.79 11.17
N ILE A 920 -17.63 -25.59 10.15
CA ILE A 920 -17.35 -27.04 10.24
C ILE A 920 -16.36 -27.39 9.14
N SER A 921 -15.44 -28.32 9.41
CA SER A 921 -14.66 -29.00 8.37
C SER A 921 -15.55 -29.86 7.46
N LYS A 922 -15.16 -30.05 6.19
CA LYS A 922 -15.75 -31.01 5.25
C LYS A 922 -15.78 -32.43 5.82
N ASP A 923 -14.81 -32.77 6.66
CA ASP A 923 -14.77 -34.05 7.41
C ASP A 923 -15.72 -34.15 8.61
N GLY A 924 -16.47 -33.09 8.94
CA GLY A 924 -17.48 -33.06 10.01
C GLY A 924 -16.97 -33.26 11.45
N LYS A 925 -15.66 -33.31 11.70
CA LYS A 925 -15.07 -33.54 13.04
C LYS A 925 -14.69 -32.27 13.78
N TYR A 926 -14.36 -31.19 13.08
CA TYR A 926 -13.73 -30.00 13.65
C TYR A 926 -14.56 -28.72 13.39
N THR A 927 -14.37 -27.72 14.25
CA THR A 927 -14.87 -26.34 14.05
C THR A 927 -13.80 -25.33 14.47
N LEU A 928 -13.88 -24.14 13.89
CA LEU A 928 -13.12 -22.96 14.30
C LEU A 928 -13.91 -22.12 15.30
N TYR A 929 -13.20 -21.47 16.22
CA TYR A 929 -13.72 -20.42 17.09
C TYR A 929 -12.83 -19.18 17.01
N ALA A 930 -13.40 -18.08 16.53
CA ALA A 930 -12.73 -16.80 16.35
C ALA A 930 -13.60 -15.68 16.96
N PRO A 931 -13.38 -15.28 18.22
CA PRO A 931 -14.13 -14.20 18.84
C PRO A 931 -13.67 -12.83 18.31
N SER A 932 -14.58 -11.86 18.25
CA SER A 932 -14.32 -10.48 17.77
C SER A 932 -13.30 -9.67 18.60
N ARG A 933 -12.87 -10.20 19.76
CA ARG A 933 -11.80 -9.62 20.60
C ARG A 933 -10.39 -10.16 20.29
N GLY A 934 -10.26 -11.09 19.33
CA GLY A 934 -8.99 -11.70 18.93
C GLY A 934 -8.79 -13.13 19.44
N GLY A 935 -8.03 -13.92 18.67
CA GLY A 935 -7.72 -15.33 18.93
C GLY A 935 -8.42 -16.30 17.97
N LEU A 936 -7.87 -17.51 17.85
CA LEU A 936 -8.37 -18.55 16.94
C LEU A 936 -8.09 -19.94 17.53
N GLU A 937 -9.15 -20.68 17.85
CA GLU A 937 -9.09 -22.04 18.43
C GLU A 937 -9.70 -23.07 17.45
N LEU A 938 -9.10 -24.27 17.38
CA LEU A 938 -9.65 -25.46 16.72
C LEU A 938 -10.31 -26.36 17.77
N LEU A 939 -11.58 -26.73 17.59
CA LEU A 939 -12.37 -27.52 18.54
C LEU A 939 -12.80 -28.87 17.92
N GLU A 940 -12.74 -29.97 18.68
CA GLU A 940 -13.26 -31.29 18.28
C GLU A 940 -14.76 -31.39 18.59
N LEU A 941 -15.63 -31.47 17.59
CA LEU A 941 -17.10 -31.57 17.77
C LEU A 941 -17.54 -32.86 18.50
N LYS A 942 -16.66 -33.88 18.57
CA LYS A 942 -16.89 -35.11 19.33
C LYS A 942 -16.76 -34.92 20.86
N LYS A 943 -15.98 -33.95 21.34
CA LYS A 943 -15.74 -33.71 22.78
C LYS A 943 -16.06 -32.29 23.26
N GLY A 944 -16.07 -31.30 22.37
CA GLY A 944 -16.14 -29.87 22.71
C GLY A 944 -14.85 -29.29 23.28
N THR A 945 -13.74 -30.02 23.14
CA THR A 945 -12.41 -29.62 23.63
C THR A 945 -11.59 -28.93 22.53
N THR A 946 -10.83 -27.90 22.92
CA THR A 946 -9.80 -27.29 22.07
C THR A 946 -8.70 -28.31 21.78
N VAL A 947 -8.43 -28.55 20.50
CA VAL A 947 -7.42 -29.47 19.98
C VAL A 947 -6.09 -28.75 19.80
N LYS A 948 -6.15 -27.54 19.24
CA LYS A 948 -5.02 -26.63 19.01
C LYS A 948 -5.51 -25.18 19.05
N THR A 949 -4.57 -24.26 19.28
CA THR A 949 -4.81 -22.81 19.25
C THR A 949 -3.88 -22.20 18.21
N TYR A 950 -4.45 -21.62 17.14
CA TYR A 950 -3.70 -20.98 16.06
C TYR A 950 -3.25 -19.56 16.43
N ILE A 951 -4.11 -18.81 17.13
CA ILE A 951 -3.83 -17.45 17.59
C ILE A 951 -4.22 -17.36 19.07
N PRO A 952 -3.31 -16.98 20.00
CA PRO A 952 -3.64 -16.81 21.40
C PRO A 952 -4.61 -15.63 21.60
N LYS A 953 -5.36 -15.65 22.69
CA LYS A 953 -6.30 -14.59 23.07
C LYS A 953 -5.59 -13.39 23.67
N VAL A 954 -4.98 -12.59 22.81
CA VAL A 954 -4.61 -11.20 23.10
C VAL A 954 -5.86 -10.34 22.95
N ALA A 955 -6.04 -9.32 23.78
CA ALA A 955 -7.15 -8.37 23.65
C ALA A 955 -6.85 -7.36 22.54
N GLU A 956 -7.26 -7.68 21.30
CA GLU A 956 -6.91 -6.89 20.11
C GLU A 956 -7.95 -5.81 19.76
N GLY A 957 -8.83 -5.43 20.71
CA GLY A 957 -9.94 -4.49 20.50
C GLY A 957 -11.28 -5.20 20.27
N VAL A 958 -12.15 -4.61 19.44
CA VAL A 958 -13.36 -5.27 18.91
C VAL A 958 -13.42 -4.99 17.42
N PHE A 959 -13.16 -6.01 16.61
CA PHE A 959 -13.10 -5.90 15.14
C PHE A 959 -13.94 -6.97 14.44
N THR A 960 -14.26 -6.72 13.17
CA THR A 960 -14.84 -7.74 12.30
C THR A 960 -13.77 -8.79 11.96
N VAL A 961 -14.10 -10.04 12.28
CA VAL A 961 -13.23 -11.21 12.07
C VAL A 961 -13.96 -12.20 11.19
N ILE A 962 -13.32 -12.65 10.11
CA ILE A 962 -13.80 -13.74 9.27
C ILE A 962 -12.86 -14.92 9.49
N SER A 963 -13.40 -16.10 9.74
CA SER A 963 -12.63 -17.34 9.78
C SER A 963 -13.36 -18.43 9.01
N MET A 964 -12.62 -19.26 8.28
CA MET A 964 -13.15 -20.38 7.50
C MET A 964 -12.06 -21.42 7.23
N PHE A 965 -12.47 -22.66 6.91
CA PHE A 965 -11.60 -23.59 6.20
C PHE A 965 -11.60 -23.26 4.70
N ASN A 966 -10.53 -23.58 3.97
CA ASN A 966 -10.57 -23.63 2.51
C ASN A 966 -11.41 -24.84 2.03
N ARG A 967 -11.74 -24.94 0.73
CA ARG A 967 -12.65 -26.01 0.21
C ARG A 967 -12.13 -27.45 0.36
N THR A 968 -10.86 -27.63 0.73
CA THR A 968 -10.20 -28.94 0.96
C THR A 968 -9.90 -29.26 2.44
N ASP A 969 -10.30 -28.40 3.40
CA ASP A 969 -9.92 -28.43 4.83
C ASP A 969 -8.40 -28.27 5.13
N GLU A 970 -7.54 -28.22 4.12
CA GLU A 970 -6.07 -28.21 4.26
C GLU A 970 -5.53 -26.93 4.89
N TYR A 971 -6.23 -25.81 4.73
CA TYR A 971 -5.84 -24.51 5.27
C TYR A 971 -6.98 -23.84 6.04
N VAL A 972 -6.62 -23.12 7.09
CA VAL A 972 -7.51 -22.24 7.86
C VAL A 972 -7.19 -20.79 7.54
N LEU A 973 -8.22 -20.04 7.14
CA LEU A 973 -8.15 -18.61 6.83
C LEU A 973 -8.66 -17.80 8.03
N TYR A 974 -7.97 -16.70 8.35
CA TYR A 974 -8.36 -15.74 9.39
C TYR A 974 -8.11 -14.31 8.91
N TYR A 975 -9.18 -13.54 8.73
CA TYR A 975 -9.12 -12.11 8.42
C TYR A 975 -9.43 -11.27 9.66
N HIS A 976 -8.70 -10.16 9.82
CA HIS A 976 -8.89 -9.19 10.90
C HIS A 976 -8.90 -7.76 10.35
N SER A 977 -10.07 -7.12 10.29
CA SER A 977 -10.27 -5.81 9.64
C SER A 977 -9.42 -4.69 10.24
N GLY A 978 -9.30 -4.62 11.57
CA GLY A 978 -8.50 -3.61 12.27
C GLY A 978 -7.01 -3.58 11.91
N ARG A 979 -6.50 -4.66 11.28
CA ARG A 979 -5.12 -4.70 10.72
C ARG A 979 -5.10 -4.80 9.18
N LYS A 980 -6.26 -4.98 8.54
CA LYS A 980 -6.42 -5.41 7.13
C LYS A 980 -5.61 -6.68 6.78
N THR A 981 -5.39 -7.61 7.73
CA THR A 981 -4.54 -8.81 7.50
C THR A 981 -5.36 -10.09 7.36
N ILE A 982 -5.07 -10.87 6.31
CA ILE A 982 -5.44 -12.29 6.16
C ILE A 982 -4.24 -13.13 6.60
N ARG A 983 -4.46 -14.04 7.56
CA ARG A 983 -3.50 -15.07 7.96
C ARG A 983 -3.98 -16.43 7.45
N VAL A 984 -3.05 -17.21 6.92
CA VAL A 984 -3.31 -18.58 6.45
C VAL A 984 -2.49 -19.53 7.30
N PHE A 985 -3.16 -20.52 7.88
CA PHE A 985 -2.52 -21.57 8.68
C PHE A 985 -2.73 -22.92 8.00
N ARG A 986 -1.71 -23.78 8.02
CA ARG A 986 -1.83 -25.16 7.54
C ARG A 986 -2.52 -26.03 8.60
N SER A 987 -3.56 -26.78 8.25
CA SER A 987 -4.39 -27.51 9.22
C SER A 987 -3.66 -28.66 9.93
N SER A 988 -2.60 -29.22 9.33
CA SER A 988 -1.87 -30.39 9.83
C SER A 988 -0.94 -30.07 11.01
N ASP A 989 -0.01 -29.15 10.83
CA ASP A 989 0.96 -28.70 11.85
C ASP A 989 0.46 -27.47 12.62
N CYS A 990 -0.32 -26.59 11.98
CA CYS A 990 -0.77 -25.27 12.46
C CYS A 990 0.30 -24.18 12.45
N GLU A 991 1.32 -24.34 11.61
CA GLU A 991 2.19 -23.25 11.19
C GLU A 991 1.39 -22.19 10.40
N ILE A 992 1.77 -20.92 10.56
CA ILE A 992 1.34 -19.85 9.66
C ILE A 992 2.18 -19.90 8.39
N ILE A 993 1.54 -19.88 7.22
CA ILE A 993 2.21 -19.93 5.91
C ILE A 993 2.11 -18.62 5.12
N ALA A 994 1.23 -17.71 5.55
CA ALA A 994 1.13 -16.37 4.99
C ALA A 994 0.49 -15.38 5.99
N ASN A 995 0.98 -14.14 6.00
CA ASN A 995 0.42 -13.00 6.74
C ASN A 995 0.27 -11.81 5.77
N TYR A 996 -0.81 -11.82 4.98
CA TYR A 996 -1.03 -10.93 3.84
C TYR A 996 -1.92 -9.74 4.22
N ARG A 997 -1.44 -8.51 4.01
CA ARG A 997 -2.23 -7.27 4.18
C ARG A 997 -2.98 -6.91 2.88
N VAL A 998 -4.31 -6.84 2.93
CA VAL A 998 -5.13 -6.35 1.82
C VAL A 998 -5.14 -4.81 1.76
N GLN A 999 -5.26 -4.27 0.53
CA GLN A 999 -5.22 -2.83 0.26
C GLN A 999 -6.49 -2.15 0.83
N ALA A 1000 -7.66 -2.54 0.34
CA ALA A 1000 -8.96 -2.13 0.85
C ALA A 1000 -9.48 -3.10 1.94
N GLU A 1001 -10.57 -2.71 2.62
CA GLU A 1001 -11.23 -3.57 3.60
C GLU A 1001 -11.95 -4.73 2.89
N LEU A 1002 -11.88 -5.94 3.46
CA LEU A 1002 -12.41 -7.16 2.86
C LEU A 1002 -13.88 -7.33 3.21
N SER A 1003 -14.74 -7.36 2.19
CA SER A 1003 -16.19 -7.53 2.35
C SER A 1003 -16.65 -8.96 2.08
N ALA A 1004 -16.01 -9.65 1.11
CA ALA A 1004 -16.32 -11.03 0.76
C ALA A 1004 -15.03 -11.86 0.54
N ILE A 1005 -15.08 -13.13 0.90
CA ILE A 1005 -14.00 -14.11 0.67
C ILE A 1005 -14.61 -15.49 0.41
N ASP A 1006 -14.06 -16.20 -0.57
CA ASP A 1006 -14.31 -17.62 -0.82
C ASP A 1006 -13.02 -18.30 -1.28
N SER A 1007 -12.96 -19.64 -1.20
CA SER A 1007 -11.88 -20.48 -1.69
C SER A 1007 -12.33 -21.18 -2.97
N THR A 1008 -11.45 -21.30 -3.96
CA THR A 1008 -11.71 -22.10 -5.16
C THR A 1008 -11.97 -23.56 -4.78
N TYR A 1009 -12.77 -24.27 -5.59
CA TYR A 1009 -13.22 -25.64 -5.29
C TYR A 1009 -12.08 -26.67 -5.26
N ASP A 1010 -10.99 -26.42 -5.98
CA ASP A 1010 -9.74 -27.19 -5.92
C ASP A 1010 -8.89 -26.90 -4.65
N GLY A 1011 -9.28 -25.90 -3.85
CA GLY A 1011 -8.58 -25.46 -2.64
C GLY A 1011 -7.29 -24.67 -2.88
N LYS A 1012 -6.88 -24.46 -4.14
CA LYS A 1012 -5.55 -23.92 -4.50
C LYS A 1012 -5.46 -22.40 -4.43
N SER A 1013 -6.58 -21.68 -4.52
CA SER A 1013 -6.61 -20.21 -4.50
C SER A 1013 -7.74 -19.66 -3.61
N ILE A 1014 -7.55 -18.44 -3.13
CA ILE A 1014 -8.59 -17.64 -2.46
C ILE A 1014 -9.00 -16.46 -3.34
N VAL A 1015 -10.30 -16.17 -3.36
CA VAL A 1015 -10.91 -15.07 -4.11
C VAL A 1015 -11.39 -14.04 -3.10
N LEU A 1016 -10.86 -12.82 -3.23
CA LEU A 1016 -11.09 -11.69 -2.33
C LEU A 1016 -11.93 -10.64 -3.04
N GLY A 1017 -13.02 -10.21 -2.40
CA GLY A 1017 -13.83 -9.06 -2.79
C GLY A 1017 -13.67 -7.96 -1.75
N THR A 1018 -13.29 -6.78 -2.21
CA THR A 1018 -12.96 -5.65 -1.34
C THR A 1018 -13.88 -4.44 -1.56
N VAL A 1019 -13.92 -3.56 -0.56
CA VAL A 1019 -14.82 -2.38 -0.50
C VAL A 1019 -14.51 -1.33 -1.59
N ASP A 1020 -13.33 -1.40 -2.21
CA ASP A 1020 -12.93 -0.60 -3.38
C ASP A 1020 -13.53 -1.09 -4.72
N GLY A 1021 -14.26 -2.20 -4.72
CA GLY A 1021 -14.84 -2.81 -5.91
C GLY A 1021 -13.90 -3.76 -6.66
N CYS A 1022 -12.69 -4.01 -6.16
CA CYS A 1022 -11.72 -4.89 -6.80
C CYS A 1022 -11.97 -6.37 -6.47
N VAL A 1023 -11.68 -7.26 -7.43
CA VAL A 1023 -11.52 -8.70 -7.18
C VAL A 1023 -10.03 -9.04 -7.24
N SER A 1024 -9.52 -9.74 -6.22
CA SER A 1024 -8.14 -10.23 -6.17
C SER A 1024 -8.11 -11.74 -5.93
N VAL A 1025 -7.39 -12.48 -6.76
CA VAL A 1025 -7.17 -13.92 -6.58
C VAL A 1025 -5.70 -14.18 -6.18
N LEU A 1026 -5.52 -14.87 -5.06
CA LEU A 1026 -4.23 -15.25 -4.51
C LEU A 1026 -4.13 -16.77 -4.45
N ALA A 1027 -3.06 -17.35 -4.99
CA ALA A 1027 -2.76 -18.78 -4.88
C ALA A 1027 -2.15 -19.09 -3.51
N ILE A 1028 -2.48 -20.25 -2.92
CA ILE A 1028 -1.90 -20.75 -1.67
C ILE A 1028 -0.69 -21.64 -1.99
N THR A 1029 0.47 -21.01 -2.13
CA THR A 1029 1.70 -21.61 -2.67
C THR A 1029 2.54 -22.25 -1.56
N ASP A 1030 1.99 -23.22 -0.85
CA ASP A 1030 2.66 -23.87 0.29
C ASP A 1030 4.01 -24.50 -0.12
N PRO A 1031 5.16 -24.09 0.47
CA PRO A 1031 6.47 -24.62 0.11
C PRO A 1031 6.64 -26.13 0.42
N LYS A 1032 5.75 -26.73 1.23
CA LYS A 1032 5.70 -28.19 1.45
C LYS A 1032 4.97 -28.95 0.32
N LYS A 1033 4.42 -28.27 -0.70
CA LYS A 1033 3.70 -28.86 -1.86
C LYS A 1033 4.30 -28.43 -3.21
N GLU A 1034 5.11 -29.28 -3.83
CA GLU A 1034 5.76 -28.95 -5.11
C GLU A 1034 4.77 -28.76 -6.27
N GLU A 1035 3.62 -29.44 -6.27
CA GLU A 1035 2.52 -29.23 -7.23
C GLU A 1035 2.07 -27.77 -7.37
N MET A 1036 2.26 -26.94 -6.33
CA MET A 1036 1.89 -25.54 -6.38
C MET A 1036 2.87 -24.71 -7.22
N LYS A 1037 4.14 -25.12 -7.34
CA LYS A 1037 5.11 -24.47 -8.23
C LYS A 1037 4.71 -24.67 -9.70
N ASP A 1038 4.35 -25.90 -10.06
CA ASP A 1038 3.83 -26.22 -11.39
C ASP A 1038 2.51 -25.50 -11.68
N TYR A 1039 1.63 -25.35 -10.68
CA TYR A 1039 0.40 -24.56 -10.82
C TYR A 1039 0.71 -23.10 -11.17
N ILE A 1040 1.61 -22.42 -10.44
CA ILE A 1040 2.02 -21.03 -10.71
C ILE A 1040 2.64 -20.92 -12.11
N ALA A 1041 3.56 -21.82 -12.46
CA ALA A 1041 4.29 -21.81 -13.73
C ALA A 1041 3.38 -21.98 -14.95
N ASN A 1042 2.24 -22.66 -14.79
CA ASN A 1042 1.21 -22.84 -15.82
C ASN A 1042 0.13 -21.74 -15.83
N LEU A 1043 0.16 -20.76 -14.92
CA LEU A 1043 -0.78 -19.64 -14.95
C LEU A 1043 -0.60 -18.78 -16.21
N PRO A 1044 -1.69 -18.31 -16.87
CA PRO A 1044 -1.58 -17.44 -18.03
C PRO A 1044 -0.67 -16.22 -17.77
N SER A 1045 -0.79 -15.59 -16.60
CA SER A 1045 0.01 -14.40 -16.23
C SER A 1045 1.52 -14.57 -16.33
N ARG A 1046 2.06 -15.81 -16.28
CA ARG A 1046 3.50 -16.10 -16.35
C ARG A 1046 4.03 -16.39 -17.77
N ASP A 1047 3.15 -16.51 -18.78
CA ASP A 1047 3.51 -16.71 -20.20
C ASP A 1047 3.45 -15.39 -20.98
N GLU A 1048 4.58 -14.91 -21.49
CA GLU A 1048 4.68 -13.67 -22.28
C GLU A 1048 3.67 -13.57 -23.44
N ASN A 1049 3.28 -14.70 -24.04
CA ASN A 1049 2.32 -14.73 -25.15
C ASN A 1049 0.86 -14.95 -24.69
N TRP A 1050 0.57 -14.97 -23.39
CA TRP A 1050 -0.77 -15.22 -22.86
C TRP A 1050 -1.80 -14.24 -23.40
N LYS A 1051 -1.46 -12.96 -23.49
CA LYS A 1051 -2.37 -11.92 -24.02
C LYS A 1051 -2.83 -12.26 -25.46
N LYS A 1052 -1.91 -12.77 -26.30
CA LYS A 1052 -2.21 -13.22 -27.68
C LYS A 1052 -3.00 -14.53 -27.71
N LYS A 1053 -2.65 -15.50 -26.84
CA LYS A 1053 -3.36 -16.78 -26.72
C LYS A 1053 -4.80 -16.57 -26.22
N ALA A 1054 -4.98 -15.76 -25.19
CA ALA A 1054 -6.27 -15.41 -24.61
C ALA A 1054 -7.16 -14.63 -25.59
N GLU A 1055 -6.62 -13.66 -26.34
CA GLU A 1055 -7.44 -12.97 -27.35
C GLU A 1055 -7.82 -13.91 -28.51
N LYS A 1056 -6.91 -14.78 -28.97
CA LYS A 1056 -7.24 -15.84 -29.94
C LYS A 1056 -8.31 -16.80 -29.41
N GLN A 1057 -8.26 -17.17 -28.12
CA GLN A 1057 -9.31 -17.95 -27.46
C GLN A 1057 -10.63 -17.19 -27.36
N ARG A 1058 -10.61 -15.90 -26.98
CA ARG A 1058 -11.79 -15.03 -26.87
C ARG A 1058 -12.49 -14.84 -28.21
N ILE A 1059 -11.73 -14.61 -29.28
CA ILE A 1059 -12.23 -14.59 -30.66
C ILE A 1059 -12.81 -15.96 -31.03
N THR A 1060 -12.13 -17.06 -30.72
CA THR A 1060 -12.64 -18.43 -30.98
C THR A 1060 -13.92 -18.73 -30.21
N ILE A 1061 -14.06 -18.25 -28.97
CA ILE A 1061 -15.26 -18.40 -28.13
C ILE A 1061 -16.41 -17.55 -28.69
N LYS A 1062 -16.17 -16.27 -29.02
CA LYS A 1062 -17.15 -15.41 -29.69
C LYS A 1062 -17.61 -16.00 -31.02
N PHE A 1063 -16.69 -16.53 -31.83
CA PHE A 1063 -17.01 -17.19 -33.10
C PHE A 1063 -17.82 -18.47 -32.89
N LYS A 1064 -17.46 -19.32 -31.91
CA LYS A 1064 -18.26 -20.52 -31.55
C LYS A 1064 -19.63 -20.17 -30.98
N ALA A 1065 -19.76 -19.07 -30.24
CA ALA A 1065 -21.03 -18.57 -29.73
C ALA A 1065 -21.91 -18.04 -30.88
N ALA A 1066 -21.36 -17.18 -31.74
CA ALA A 1066 -22.05 -16.69 -32.94
C ALA A 1066 -22.46 -17.84 -33.88
N ALA A 1067 -21.61 -18.84 -34.09
CA ALA A 1067 -21.94 -20.02 -34.89
C ALA A 1067 -23.00 -20.92 -34.23
N ARG A 1068 -23.07 -20.98 -32.89
CA ARG A 1068 -24.18 -21.63 -32.17
C ARG A 1068 -25.49 -20.83 -32.31
N ILE A 1069 -25.44 -19.51 -32.18
CA ILE A 1069 -26.61 -18.63 -32.39
C ILE A 1069 -27.11 -18.78 -33.83
N ALA A 1070 -26.22 -18.73 -34.82
CA ALA A 1070 -26.56 -18.91 -36.24
C ALA A 1070 -27.14 -20.30 -36.56
N ARG A 1071 -26.70 -21.36 -35.86
CA ARG A 1071 -27.37 -22.67 -35.94
C ARG A 1071 -28.75 -22.63 -35.29
N VAL A 1072 -28.89 -22.10 -34.08
CA VAL A 1072 -30.18 -22.03 -33.40
C VAL A 1072 -31.20 -21.19 -34.20
N THR A 1073 -30.79 -20.07 -34.83
CA THR A 1073 -31.69 -19.30 -35.70
C THR A 1073 -31.97 -20.00 -37.03
N HIS A 1074 -31.01 -20.73 -37.61
CA HIS A 1074 -31.24 -21.60 -38.76
C HIS A 1074 -32.24 -22.72 -38.45
N ASP A 1075 -32.08 -23.39 -37.31
CA ASP A 1075 -32.89 -24.51 -36.89
C ASP A 1075 -34.29 -24.05 -36.45
N LEU A 1076 -34.41 -22.88 -35.80
CA LEU A 1076 -35.70 -22.21 -35.58
C LEU A 1076 -36.38 -21.83 -36.90
N ASN A 1077 -35.66 -21.28 -37.87
CA ASN A 1077 -36.22 -20.97 -39.20
C ASN A 1077 -36.64 -22.24 -39.96
N ALA A 1078 -35.96 -23.37 -39.75
CA ALA A 1078 -36.35 -24.67 -40.30
C ALA A 1078 -37.60 -25.23 -39.60
N ILE A 1079 -37.72 -25.07 -38.27
CA ILE A 1079 -38.92 -25.45 -37.52
C ILE A 1079 -40.12 -24.60 -37.95
N VAL A 1080 -39.98 -23.27 -38.03
CA VAL A 1080 -41.04 -22.35 -38.49
C VAL A 1080 -41.45 -22.64 -39.93
N ARG A 1081 -40.50 -22.99 -40.81
CA ARG A 1081 -40.84 -23.46 -42.17
C ARG A 1081 -41.61 -24.77 -42.17
N ASN A 1082 -41.27 -25.70 -41.29
CA ASN A 1082 -41.97 -26.99 -41.21
C ASN A 1082 -43.37 -26.88 -40.56
N THR A 1083 -43.59 -25.96 -39.62
CA THR A 1083 -44.94 -25.69 -39.07
C THR A 1083 -45.84 -24.97 -40.08
N ASN A 1084 -45.27 -24.05 -40.86
CA ASN A 1084 -46.01 -23.30 -41.89
C ASN A 1084 -46.27 -24.10 -43.18
N ILE A 1085 -46.13 -25.44 -43.14
CA ILE A 1085 -46.46 -26.37 -44.23
C ILE A 1085 -47.64 -27.28 -43.85
N THR A 1086 -48.09 -27.27 -42.59
CA THR A 1086 -49.19 -28.14 -42.10
C THR A 1086 -50.52 -27.44 -41.81
N GLU A 1087 -50.58 -26.11 -41.91
CA GLU A 1087 -51.81 -25.32 -41.80
C GLU A 1087 -51.84 -24.24 -42.92
N THR A 1088 -53.03 -23.84 -43.38
CA THR A 1088 -53.29 -22.89 -44.49
C THR A 1088 -52.96 -23.35 -45.93
N ILE A 1089 -53.62 -24.44 -46.39
CA ILE A 1089 -54.08 -24.53 -47.79
C ILE A 1089 -55.56 -24.96 -47.78
N GLU A 1090 -56.44 -24.07 -47.33
CA GLU A 1090 -57.87 -24.08 -47.67
C GLU A 1090 -58.46 -22.69 -47.33
N GLU A 1091 -59.45 -22.27 -48.12
CA GLU A 1091 -60.26 -21.03 -48.04
C GLU A 1091 -59.60 -19.66 -48.37
N LEU A 1092 -60.42 -18.81 -49.01
CA LEU A 1092 -60.32 -17.34 -49.16
C LEU A 1092 -59.20 -16.74 -50.05
N ASP A 1093 -59.35 -16.98 -51.35
CA ASP A 1093 -58.77 -16.15 -52.43
C ASP A 1093 -59.91 -15.39 -53.14
N GLU A 1094 -60.37 -14.25 -52.58
CA GLU A 1094 -61.35 -13.37 -53.26
C GLU A 1094 -61.30 -11.90 -52.75
N ASN A 1095 -61.06 -10.96 -53.67
CA ASN A 1095 -61.02 -9.48 -53.51
C ASN A 1095 -59.79 -8.95 -52.71
N ILE A 1096 -58.92 -8.07 -53.23
CA ILE A 1096 -59.13 -6.71 -53.76
C ILE A 1096 -59.68 -5.80 -52.63
N GLU A 1097 -59.04 -4.71 -52.23
CA GLU A 1097 -58.19 -3.74 -52.98
C GLU A 1097 -56.90 -3.32 -52.25
#